data_AF-A0A8H8VEK1-F1
#
_entry.id   AF-A0A8H8VEK1-F1
#
_cell.length_a   1.000
_cell.length_b   1.000
_cell.length_c   1.000
_cell.angle_alpha   90.00
_cell.angle_beta   90.00
_cell.angle_gamma   90.00
#
_symmetry.space_group_name_H-M   'P 1'
#
loop_
_entity.id
_entity.type
_entity.pdbx_description
1 polymer ?
#
loop_
_entity_poly.entity_id
_entity_poly.type
_entity_poly.pdbx_seq_one_letter_code
_entity_poly.pdbx_strand_id
1 'polypeptide(L)'
;MTGQRYPLSWAGTLRQNKPGWYTLLDAAGLVTTSPLDLSDVSAAPDFVALSFYKMFGYPDLGGLIVRKASSSLLKNRKYFGGGTVSFVVNPFEHPSNNSPQAIRKSGDPHEYLEDGTVPFHSIIALDHAISDHRRLYNDFRRISQHTQALGTLVYESLKARQHVNGTYIADIYTDKHPSNPSIQGATFAFNLRKSDGSFVGFNDVLKLASVRDIHLRTGGLCNPGGVMKWMDLSEQEMRKNFADGKRCGDEWDLMNGKPTGAVRISLGAMSTLDDVARFLSFIDEFYVEKTASCIATELFPPWPSATKISKISIYPIKSCAAFDIPPSRPWRILTQGLEYDREFCLIHQGTGKVMDMKMYPKMALVRPFVDLETRELSISCEQASTTLRIPLDDSLPTHSHPITKKCNSKVCGDTVVVQAYSEKRISEWLSDVLGVPCTLARYPSAPDSGRRYMKNHLRQANGEIPIALRNESPILVVNRKSIDPINDAIFKTGGKLSDISVFRSNIIVDGPQPFDEDRWRELKFRNSSSTIQLLGPCRRCHMICIDQTTSERSPEPFVTLSKLRTVNGKVYFGQHATFISDSDNQTGLIQVGDELDISYIDLDSSDTDSGESCSSGNTAITADTVVDTAEPAAEQERAQTSCILQ
;
A
#
# COMPACT_ATOMS: atom_id res chain seq x y z
N MET A 1 13.52 -4.12 -15.60
CA MET A 1 12.71 -4.95 -14.67
C MET A 1 13.55 -6.03 -14.02
N THR A 2 14.17 -6.90 -14.82
CA THR A 2 14.81 -8.17 -14.40
C THR A 2 16.33 -8.09 -14.17
N GLY A 3 16.95 -6.92 -14.27
CA GLY A 3 18.41 -6.76 -14.16
C GLY A 3 19.22 -7.21 -15.38
N GLN A 4 18.57 -7.71 -16.43
CA GLN A 4 19.22 -8.10 -17.69
C GLN A 4 19.92 -6.92 -18.36
N ARG A 5 21.13 -7.18 -18.86
CA ARG A 5 21.96 -6.22 -19.60
C ARG A 5 21.94 -6.57 -21.09
N TYR A 6 21.66 -5.57 -21.91
CA TYR A 6 21.62 -5.71 -23.37
C TYR A 6 22.98 -5.37 -23.99
N PRO A 7 23.36 -6.02 -25.11
CA PRO A 7 24.63 -5.73 -25.77
C PRO A 7 24.71 -4.28 -26.26
N LEU A 8 25.81 -3.59 -25.95
CA LEU A 8 26.06 -2.23 -26.46
C LEU A 8 26.24 -2.22 -27.99
N SER A 9 26.72 -3.32 -28.57
CA SER A 9 26.92 -3.48 -30.02
C SER A 9 25.67 -3.23 -30.85
N TRP A 10 24.47 -3.39 -30.28
CA TRP A 10 23.21 -3.08 -30.95
C TRP A 10 23.15 -1.65 -31.48
N ALA A 11 23.78 -0.69 -30.79
CA ALA A 11 23.78 0.69 -31.25
C ALA A 11 24.61 0.87 -32.52
N GLY A 12 25.76 0.20 -32.62
CA GLY A 12 26.56 0.16 -33.85
C GLY A 12 25.82 -0.51 -35.00
N THR A 13 25.19 -1.66 -34.74
CA THR A 13 24.41 -2.40 -35.74
C THR A 13 23.20 -1.60 -36.25
N LEU A 14 22.44 -0.95 -35.36
CA LEU A 14 21.30 -0.12 -35.77
C LEU A 14 21.74 1.02 -36.67
N ARG A 15 22.83 1.70 -36.30
CA ARG A 15 23.38 2.83 -37.05
C ARG A 15 23.83 2.43 -38.46
N GLN A 16 24.41 1.24 -38.61
CA GLN A 16 24.82 0.71 -39.92
C GLN A 16 23.60 0.35 -40.79
N ASN A 17 22.59 -0.29 -40.21
CA ASN A 17 21.45 -0.82 -40.96
C ASN A 17 20.32 0.20 -41.19
N LYS A 18 20.24 1.26 -40.37
CA LYS A 18 19.18 2.26 -40.40
C LYS A 18 19.78 3.67 -40.27
N PRO A 19 20.36 4.23 -41.35
CA PRO A 19 20.86 5.59 -41.35
C PRO A 19 19.76 6.58 -40.94
N GLY A 20 20.12 7.58 -40.11
CA GLY A 20 19.18 8.57 -39.58
C GLY A 20 18.42 8.14 -38.31
N TRP A 21 18.57 6.89 -37.87
CA TRP A 21 18.09 6.45 -36.56
C TRP A 21 19.17 6.71 -35.50
N TYR A 22 18.74 7.10 -34.31
CA TYR A 22 19.62 7.40 -33.17
C TYR A 22 19.30 6.50 -31.99
N THR A 23 20.31 6.29 -31.15
CA THR A 23 20.24 5.35 -30.03
C THR A 23 20.37 6.09 -28.70
N LEU A 24 19.40 5.89 -27.80
CA LEU A 24 19.45 6.35 -26.43
C LEU A 24 19.56 5.14 -25.50
N LEU A 25 20.67 5.04 -24.79
CA LEU A 25 20.86 4.06 -23.73
C LEU A 25 20.49 4.67 -22.39
N ASP A 26 19.45 4.15 -21.73
CA ASP A 26 19.25 4.37 -20.30
C ASP A 26 20.19 3.46 -19.51
N ALA A 27 21.30 4.05 -19.04
CA ALA A 27 22.31 3.37 -18.25
C ALA A 27 22.06 3.51 -16.72
N ALA A 28 20.97 4.13 -16.29
CA ALA A 28 20.76 4.49 -14.88
C ALA A 28 20.70 3.28 -13.93
N GLY A 29 20.29 2.10 -14.42
CA GLY A 29 20.36 0.84 -13.67
C GLY A 29 21.68 0.09 -13.83
N LEU A 30 22.44 0.35 -14.90
CA LEU A 30 23.72 -0.31 -15.18
C LEU A 30 24.83 0.26 -14.29
N VAL A 31 24.93 1.59 -14.24
CA VAL A 31 26.04 2.31 -13.58
C VAL A 31 26.03 2.19 -12.05
N THR A 32 24.98 1.64 -11.46
CA THR A 32 24.91 1.38 -10.01
C THR A 32 25.73 0.15 -9.59
N THR A 33 25.97 -0.78 -10.53
CA THR A 33 26.59 -2.08 -10.24
C THR A 33 27.61 -2.52 -11.30
N SER A 34 27.97 -1.62 -12.22
CA SER A 34 28.88 -1.94 -13.32
C SER A 34 29.60 -0.69 -13.81
N PRO A 35 30.86 -0.82 -14.26
CA PRO A 35 31.43 0.22 -15.11
C PRO A 35 30.63 0.32 -16.42
N LEU A 36 30.55 1.54 -16.95
CA LEU A 36 30.09 1.83 -18.30
C LEU A 36 31.32 1.97 -19.19
N ASP A 37 31.47 1.07 -20.16
CA ASP A 37 32.57 1.10 -21.13
C ASP A 37 32.08 1.61 -22.49
N LEU A 38 32.66 2.72 -22.94
CA LEU A 38 32.37 3.37 -24.22
C LEU A 38 33.65 3.52 -25.07
N SER A 39 34.71 2.76 -24.78
CA SER A 39 35.98 2.87 -25.52
C SER A 39 35.82 2.50 -27.00
N ASP A 40 34.92 1.57 -27.33
CA ASP A 40 34.54 1.27 -28.70
C ASP A 40 33.51 2.28 -29.23
N VAL A 41 34.02 3.32 -29.88
CA VAL A 41 33.21 4.39 -30.50
C VAL A 41 32.27 3.86 -31.58
N SER A 42 32.59 2.74 -32.22
CA SER A 42 31.75 2.16 -33.27
C SER A 42 30.47 1.55 -32.70
N ALA A 43 30.59 0.87 -31.55
CA ALA A 43 29.48 0.29 -30.80
C ALA A 43 28.79 1.27 -29.84
N ALA A 44 29.43 2.39 -29.48
CA ALA A 44 28.88 3.35 -28.54
C ALA A 44 27.51 3.92 -28.99
N PRO A 45 26.54 4.07 -28.07
CA PRO A 45 25.28 4.77 -28.34
C PRO A 45 25.48 6.24 -28.73
N ASP A 46 24.47 6.85 -29.34
CA ASP A 46 24.46 8.29 -29.62
C ASP A 46 24.32 9.10 -28.34
N PHE A 47 23.46 8.62 -27.44
CA PHE A 47 23.11 9.25 -26.19
C PHE A 47 23.11 8.20 -25.08
N VAL A 48 23.70 8.53 -23.93
CA VAL A 48 23.66 7.69 -22.73
C VAL A 48 23.17 8.51 -21.55
N ALA A 49 21.99 8.19 -21.04
CA ALA A 49 21.42 8.80 -19.86
C ALA A 49 21.83 8.02 -18.59
N LEU A 50 22.25 8.73 -17.55
CA LEU A 50 22.64 8.14 -16.26
C LEU A 50 22.12 8.98 -15.09
N SER A 51 22.08 8.39 -13.90
CA SER A 51 21.59 9.04 -12.68
C SER A 51 22.64 8.92 -11.58
N PHE A 52 23.18 10.07 -11.16
CA PHE A 52 24.15 10.14 -10.08
C PHE A 52 23.52 9.86 -8.71
N TYR A 53 22.27 10.27 -8.51
CA TYR A 53 21.49 9.89 -7.32
C TYR A 53 21.43 8.36 -7.14
N LYS A 54 21.19 7.60 -8.22
CA LYS A 54 21.16 6.14 -8.12
C LYS A 54 22.52 5.51 -7.83
N MET A 55 23.61 6.17 -8.20
CA MET A 55 24.98 5.70 -7.96
C MET A 55 25.45 6.03 -6.54
N PHE A 56 25.12 7.22 -6.05
CA PHE A 56 25.73 7.80 -4.85
C PHE A 56 24.75 8.11 -3.71
N GLY A 57 23.43 8.04 -3.95
CA GLY A 57 22.37 8.42 -3.01
C GLY A 57 22.13 9.93 -2.91
N TYR A 58 23.14 10.74 -3.25
CA TYR A 58 23.11 12.19 -3.36
C TYR A 58 24.33 12.61 -4.18
N PRO A 59 24.29 13.65 -5.04
CA PRO A 59 23.20 14.62 -5.26
C PRO A 59 22.10 14.15 -6.22
N ASP A 60 20.95 14.86 -6.20
CA ASP A 60 19.84 14.64 -7.15
C ASP A 60 20.17 15.21 -8.54
N LEU A 61 21.06 14.51 -9.25
CA LEU A 61 21.50 14.86 -10.59
C LEU A 61 21.41 13.67 -11.55
N GLY A 62 21.09 14.00 -12.80
CA GLY A 62 21.28 13.14 -13.96
C GLY A 62 22.46 13.60 -14.82
N GLY A 63 22.92 12.73 -15.71
CA GLY A 63 23.93 13.05 -16.71
C GLY A 63 23.52 12.52 -18.09
N LEU A 64 23.89 13.26 -19.13
CA LEU A 64 23.75 12.83 -20.52
C LEU A 64 25.12 12.83 -21.19
N ILE A 65 25.63 11.65 -21.53
CA ILE A 65 26.83 11.51 -22.35
C ILE A 65 26.39 11.49 -23.81
N VAL A 66 27.00 12.36 -24.62
CA VAL A 66 26.61 12.57 -26.01
C VAL A 66 27.78 12.25 -26.92
N ARG A 67 27.54 11.38 -27.91
CA ARG A 67 28.51 11.14 -28.98
C ARG A 67 28.72 12.42 -29.78
N LYS A 68 29.97 12.85 -29.97
CA LYS A 68 30.31 14.10 -30.67
C LYS A 68 29.62 14.24 -32.03
N ALA A 69 29.59 13.17 -32.82
CA ALA A 69 28.95 13.12 -34.14
C ALA A 69 27.43 13.39 -34.11
N SER A 70 26.78 13.15 -32.96
CA SER A 70 25.33 13.25 -32.78
C SER A 70 24.95 14.50 -31.97
N SER A 71 25.94 15.28 -31.53
CA SER A 71 25.73 16.45 -30.65
C SER A 71 24.95 17.59 -31.32
N SER A 72 25.02 17.70 -32.66
CA SER A 72 24.28 18.71 -33.43
C SER A 72 22.76 18.57 -33.29
N LEU A 73 22.25 17.40 -32.92
CA LEU A 73 20.82 17.18 -32.68
C LEU A 73 20.27 18.01 -31.51
N LEU A 74 21.10 18.31 -30.50
CA LEU A 74 20.69 19.11 -29.36
C LEU A 74 20.40 20.57 -29.75
N LYS A 75 20.95 21.03 -30.88
CA LYS A 75 20.73 22.39 -31.40
C LYS A 75 19.29 22.63 -31.87
N ASN A 76 18.60 21.58 -32.29
CA ASN A 76 17.28 21.65 -32.91
C ASN A 76 16.15 21.26 -31.94
N ARG A 77 16.36 21.46 -30.64
CA ARG A 77 15.38 21.12 -29.60
C ARG A 77 14.14 22.00 -29.74
N LYS A 78 12.96 21.38 -29.89
CA LYS A 78 11.66 22.07 -30.08
C LYS A 78 10.98 22.52 -28.77
N TYR A 79 11.59 22.20 -27.62
CA TYR A 79 11.05 22.55 -26.29
C TYR A 79 12.13 23.30 -25.49
N PHE A 80 11.73 24.25 -24.66
CA PHE A 80 12.64 24.99 -23.76
C PHE A 80 12.11 24.97 -22.32
N GLY A 81 13.01 25.10 -21.34
CA GLY A 81 12.71 25.13 -19.90
C GLY A 81 12.52 26.54 -19.34
N GLY A 82 12.33 26.68 -18.03
CA GLY A 82 12.17 27.97 -17.36
C GLY A 82 13.38 28.91 -17.53
N GLY A 83 13.15 30.22 -17.50
CA GLY A 83 14.19 31.25 -17.69
C GLY A 83 14.35 31.73 -19.14
N THR A 84 13.66 31.09 -20.08
CA THR A 84 13.76 31.41 -21.51
C THR A 84 12.72 32.45 -21.95
N VAL A 85 12.58 33.54 -21.19
CA VAL A 85 11.67 34.66 -21.52
C VAL A 85 11.95 35.18 -22.93
N SER A 86 13.23 35.21 -23.34
CA SER A 86 13.67 35.60 -24.68
C SER A 86 13.08 34.80 -25.85
N PHE A 87 12.65 33.55 -25.64
CA PHE A 87 11.97 32.75 -26.69
C PHE A 87 10.48 33.11 -26.83
N VAL A 88 9.87 33.70 -25.79
CA VAL A 88 8.46 34.12 -25.79
C VAL A 88 8.32 35.61 -26.18
N VAL A 89 9.32 36.44 -25.89
CA VAL A 89 9.28 37.89 -26.14
C VAL A 89 9.55 38.27 -27.60
N ASN A 90 10.02 37.34 -28.44
CA ASN A 90 10.35 37.65 -29.84
C ASN A 90 9.45 36.98 -30.91
N PRO A 91 8.19 37.43 -31.08
CA PRO A 91 7.40 37.12 -32.27
C PRO A 91 7.57 38.12 -33.43
N PHE A 92 8.27 39.24 -33.25
CA PHE A 92 8.12 40.42 -34.13
C PHE A 92 9.36 40.87 -34.92
N GLU A 93 10.52 40.24 -34.82
CA GLU A 93 11.69 40.58 -35.66
C GLU A 93 12.09 39.43 -36.61
N HIS A 94 11.45 39.41 -37.79
CA HIS A 94 12.01 39.18 -39.14
C HIS A 94 11.10 38.37 -40.10
N PRO A 95 10.63 38.95 -41.23
CA PRO A 95 9.79 38.26 -42.23
C PRO A 95 10.52 37.41 -43.28
N SER A 96 11.80 37.04 -43.13
CA SER A 96 12.54 36.44 -44.27
C SER A 96 13.59 35.37 -43.96
N ASN A 97 13.56 34.70 -42.81
CA ASN A 97 14.27 33.42 -42.67
C ASN A 97 13.65 32.55 -41.59
N ASN A 98 13.43 31.29 -41.92
CA ASN A 98 12.59 30.32 -41.22
C ASN A 98 13.26 29.75 -39.93
N SER A 99 13.72 30.61 -39.00
CA SER A 99 14.32 30.16 -37.73
C SER A 99 14.13 31.19 -36.60
N PRO A 100 13.49 30.85 -35.47
CA PRO A 100 13.47 31.71 -34.29
C PRO A 100 14.89 31.79 -33.69
N GLN A 101 15.60 32.89 -33.95
CA GLN A 101 16.90 33.19 -33.36
C GLN A 101 16.71 33.82 -31.97
N ALA A 102 16.39 33.01 -30.97
CA ALA A 102 16.54 33.43 -29.59
C ALA A 102 17.92 32.99 -29.08
N ILE A 103 18.84 33.96 -28.98
CA ILE A 103 20.15 33.95 -28.31
C ILE A 103 21.02 32.71 -28.57
N ARG A 104 22.07 32.88 -29.38
CA ARG A 104 23.10 31.87 -29.62
C ARG A 104 23.79 31.47 -28.30
N LYS A 105 23.43 30.29 -27.79
CA LYS A 105 24.33 29.45 -26.98
C LYS A 105 25.67 29.35 -27.74
N SER A 106 26.80 29.41 -27.03
CA SER A 106 28.19 29.56 -27.51
C SER A 106 28.62 28.56 -28.59
N GLY A 107 27.83 27.50 -28.78
CA GLY A 107 28.03 26.43 -29.74
C GLY A 107 28.32 25.09 -29.06
N ASP A 108 28.63 25.10 -27.76
CA ASP A 108 28.93 23.91 -26.99
C ASP A 108 27.66 23.08 -26.69
N PRO A 109 27.72 21.73 -26.82
CA PRO A 109 26.53 20.88 -26.68
C PRO A 109 25.79 20.96 -25.35
N HIS A 110 26.50 21.20 -24.24
CA HIS A 110 25.93 21.19 -22.88
C HIS A 110 24.97 22.36 -22.64
N GLU A 111 25.31 23.54 -23.15
CA GLU A 111 24.49 24.75 -22.97
C GLU A 111 23.07 24.53 -23.49
N TYR A 112 22.87 23.73 -24.54
CA TYR A 112 21.55 23.45 -25.13
C TYR A 112 20.58 22.75 -24.16
N LEU A 113 21.07 22.22 -23.05
CA LEU A 113 20.29 21.57 -22.00
C LEU A 113 20.23 22.38 -20.69
N GLU A 114 20.99 23.46 -20.58
CA GLU A 114 21.07 24.34 -19.40
C GLU A 114 20.10 25.52 -19.52
N ASP A 115 18.80 25.22 -19.62
CA ASP A 115 17.78 26.28 -19.57
C ASP A 115 17.53 26.68 -18.10
N GLY A 116 17.79 27.94 -17.77
CA GLY A 116 17.57 28.50 -16.44
C GLY A 116 18.75 28.31 -15.50
N THR A 117 18.48 28.30 -14.19
CA THR A 117 19.53 28.19 -13.17
C THR A 117 20.04 26.76 -13.07
N VAL A 118 21.31 26.55 -13.40
CA VAL A 118 22.01 25.26 -13.23
C VAL A 118 22.10 24.91 -11.73
N PRO A 119 21.95 23.63 -11.33
CA PRO A 119 22.00 23.21 -9.92
C PRO A 119 23.45 23.18 -9.37
N PHE A 120 24.09 24.35 -9.28
CA PHE A 120 25.51 24.48 -8.92
C PHE A 120 25.89 23.83 -7.58
N HIS A 121 25.04 23.89 -6.56
CA HIS A 121 25.29 23.18 -5.29
C HIS A 121 25.36 21.66 -5.49
N SER A 122 24.43 21.09 -6.27
CA SER A 122 24.42 19.67 -6.58
C SER A 122 25.63 19.29 -7.43
N ILE A 123 26.07 20.14 -8.36
CA ILE A 123 27.25 19.87 -9.20
C ILE A 123 28.53 19.85 -8.33
N ILE A 124 28.66 20.78 -7.38
CA ILE A 124 29.78 20.76 -6.43
C ILE A 124 29.73 19.49 -5.56
N ALA A 125 28.56 19.13 -5.05
CA ALA A 125 28.36 17.93 -4.25
C ALA A 125 28.71 16.63 -5.02
N LEU A 126 28.59 16.63 -6.35
CA LEU A 126 28.90 15.47 -7.18
C LEU A 126 30.39 15.10 -7.10
N ASP A 127 31.31 16.08 -7.01
CA ASP A 127 32.73 15.81 -6.88
C ASP A 127 33.06 15.08 -5.57
N HIS A 128 32.44 15.53 -4.47
CA HIS A 128 32.52 14.85 -3.18
C HIS A 128 31.95 13.44 -3.24
N ALA A 129 30.77 13.26 -3.85
CA ALA A 129 30.13 11.96 -4.00
C ALA A 129 30.98 10.97 -4.79
N ILE A 130 31.59 11.39 -5.91
CA ILE A 130 32.50 10.57 -6.71
C ILE A 130 33.75 10.19 -5.90
N SER A 131 34.33 11.16 -5.20
CA SER A 131 35.54 10.95 -4.38
C SER A 131 35.29 9.97 -3.24
N ASP A 132 34.19 10.13 -2.50
CA ASP A 132 33.81 9.22 -1.43
C ASP A 132 33.48 7.83 -1.93
N HIS A 133 32.75 7.71 -3.04
CA HIS A 133 32.45 6.43 -3.64
C HIS A 133 33.73 5.68 -4.06
N ARG A 134 34.71 6.38 -4.66
CA ARG A 134 36.04 5.81 -4.95
C ARG A 134 36.79 5.42 -3.68
N ARG A 135 36.75 6.25 -2.62
CA ARG A 135 37.40 5.94 -1.35
C ARG A 135 36.82 4.68 -0.69
N LEU A 136 35.49 4.52 -0.72
CA LEU A 136 34.79 3.41 -0.06
C LEU A 136 34.92 2.09 -0.84
N TYR A 137 34.76 2.13 -2.17
CA TYR A 137 34.64 0.92 -2.98
C TYR A 137 35.80 0.67 -3.95
N ASN A 138 36.73 1.63 -4.05
CA ASN A 138 37.90 1.63 -4.92
C ASN A 138 37.56 1.70 -6.41
N ASP A 139 36.98 0.64 -6.98
CA ASP A 139 36.64 0.54 -8.40
C ASP A 139 35.26 -0.11 -8.61
N PHE A 140 34.52 0.37 -9.60
CA PHE A 140 33.24 -0.18 -10.03
C PHE A 140 33.31 -1.66 -10.42
N ARG A 141 34.48 -2.15 -10.88
CA ARG A 141 34.67 -3.59 -11.15
C ARG A 141 34.51 -4.45 -9.89
N ARG A 142 34.99 -3.97 -8.73
CA ARG A 142 34.81 -4.67 -7.44
C ARG A 142 33.35 -4.69 -7.02
N ILE A 143 32.64 -3.57 -7.18
CA ILE A 143 31.19 -3.51 -6.94
C ILE A 143 30.47 -4.50 -7.83
N SER A 144 30.85 -4.59 -9.11
CA SER A 144 30.24 -5.52 -10.05
C SER A 144 30.42 -6.97 -9.63
N GLN A 145 31.64 -7.37 -9.26
CA GLN A 145 31.93 -8.72 -8.76
C GLN A 145 31.20 -9.02 -7.45
N HIS A 146 31.19 -8.07 -6.50
CA HIS A 146 30.52 -8.21 -5.21
C HIS A 146 29.00 -8.41 -5.37
N THR A 147 28.36 -7.48 -6.08
CA THR A 147 26.91 -7.54 -6.31
C THR A 147 26.52 -8.76 -7.15
N GLN A 148 27.37 -9.19 -8.08
CA GLN A 148 27.18 -10.44 -8.81
C GLN A 148 27.24 -11.67 -7.89
N ALA A 149 28.20 -11.75 -6.98
CA ALA A 149 28.32 -12.86 -6.05
C ALA A 149 27.08 -12.97 -5.16
N LEU A 150 26.63 -11.84 -4.58
CA LEU A 150 25.39 -11.79 -3.80
C LEU A 150 24.16 -12.14 -4.64
N GLY A 151 24.07 -11.61 -5.86
CA GLY A 151 22.96 -11.89 -6.77
C GLY A 151 22.88 -13.35 -7.20
N THR A 152 24.02 -13.98 -7.45
CA THR A 152 24.11 -15.42 -7.76
C THR A 152 23.67 -16.24 -6.56
N LEU A 153 24.14 -15.89 -5.35
CA LEU A 153 23.73 -16.59 -4.13
C LEU A 153 22.22 -16.53 -3.92
N VAL A 154 21.59 -15.37 -4.07
CA VAL A 154 20.13 -15.23 -3.95
C VAL A 154 19.41 -16.03 -5.03
N TYR A 155 19.85 -15.94 -6.29
CA TYR A 155 19.23 -16.65 -7.41
C TYR A 155 19.25 -18.16 -7.19
N GLU A 156 20.42 -18.74 -6.92
CA GLU A 156 20.57 -20.19 -6.71
C GLU A 156 19.79 -20.65 -5.49
N SER A 157 19.83 -19.86 -4.42
CA SER A 157 19.10 -20.10 -3.19
C SER A 157 17.59 -20.14 -3.43
N LEU A 158 17.02 -19.15 -4.11
CA LEU A 158 15.59 -19.12 -4.40
C LEU A 158 15.18 -20.22 -5.38
N LYS A 159 15.98 -20.46 -6.42
CA LYS A 159 15.72 -21.48 -7.45
C LYS A 159 15.70 -22.90 -6.90
N ALA A 160 16.54 -23.19 -5.90
CA ALA A 160 16.63 -24.51 -5.30
C ALA A 160 15.56 -24.79 -4.23
N ARG A 161 14.80 -23.77 -3.79
CA ARG A 161 13.83 -23.92 -2.70
C ARG A 161 12.51 -24.50 -3.17
N GLN A 162 11.99 -25.44 -2.39
CA GLN A 162 10.74 -26.15 -2.64
C GLN A 162 9.92 -26.22 -1.36
N HIS A 163 8.60 -26.26 -1.51
CA HIS A 163 7.68 -26.71 -0.45
C HIS A 163 7.89 -28.21 -0.18
N VAL A 164 7.35 -28.70 0.94
CA VAL A 164 7.40 -30.13 1.31
C VAL A 164 6.84 -31.07 0.24
N ASN A 165 5.92 -30.60 -0.61
CA ASN A 165 5.35 -31.38 -1.71
C ASN A 165 6.16 -31.33 -3.02
N GLY A 166 7.34 -30.69 -3.02
CA GLY A 166 8.24 -30.57 -4.16
C GLY A 166 7.95 -29.39 -5.11
N THR A 167 6.87 -28.64 -4.90
CA THR A 167 6.58 -27.43 -5.69
C THR A 167 7.66 -26.36 -5.43
N TYR A 168 8.23 -25.78 -6.48
CA TYR A 168 9.19 -24.68 -6.35
C TYR A 168 8.51 -23.41 -5.84
N ILE A 169 9.19 -22.68 -4.95
CA ILE A 169 8.59 -21.53 -4.26
C ILE A 169 8.56 -20.25 -5.09
N ALA A 170 9.36 -20.14 -6.16
CA ALA A 170 9.60 -18.87 -6.83
C ALA A 170 9.73 -19.04 -8.36
N ASP A 171 8.96 -18.23 -9.08
CA ASP A 171 9.11 -18.02 -10.51
C ASP A 171 10.06 -16.83 -10.72
N ILE A 172 11.34 -17.10 -10.97
CA ILE A 172 12.34 -16.05 -11.17
C ILE A 172 12.38 -15.64 -12.64
N TYR A 173 12.13 -14.36 -12.90
CA TYR A 173 12.09 -13.80 -14.24
C TYR A 173 13.48 -13.41 -14.72
N THR A 174 14.13 -14.34 -15.42
CA THR A 174 15.38 -14.10 -16.13
C THR A 174 15.51 -15.06 -17.31
N ASP A 175 15.95 -14.55 -18.46
CA ASP A 175 16.29 -15.39 -19.62
C ASP A 175 17.70 -16.02 -19.46
N LYS A 176 18.51 -15.55 -18.52
CA LYS A 176 19.93 -15.91 -18.40
C LYS A 176 20.34 -16.19 -16.95
N HIS A 177 21.31 -17.09 -16.80
CA HIS A 177 21.94 -17.37 -15.51
C HIS A 177 22.77 -16.15 -15.02
N PRO A 178 22.72 -15.77 -13.73
CA PRO A 178 23.49 -14.62 -13.20
C PRO A 178 25.01 -14.85 -13.07
N SER A 179 25.55 -15.90 -13.68
CA SER A 179 26.98 -16.25 -13.58
C SER A 179 27.91 -15.31 -14.36
N ASN A 180 27.38 -14.42 -15.21
CA ASN A 180 28.17 -13.45 -15.93
C ASN A 180 27.62 -12.01 -15.70
N PRO A 181 28.43 -11.11 -15.12
CA PRO A 181 27.96 -9.79 -14.76
C PRO A 181 27.70 -8.94 -16.01
N SER A 182 28.33 -9.22 -17.14
CA SER A 182 28.13 -8.46 -18.39
C SER A 182 26.73 -8.65 -19.00
N ILE A 183 26.03 -9.72 -18.65
CA ILE A 183 24.70 -10.06 -19.20
C ILE A 183 23.57 -9.90 -18.17
N GLN A 184 23.87 -9.96 -16.87
CA GLN A 184 22.89 -9.93 -15.80
C GLN A 184 23.46 -9.17 -14.59
N GLY A 185 22.73 -8.14 -14.15
CA GLY A 185 23.04 -7.42 -12.92
C GLY A 185 22.42 -8.07 -11.68
N ALA A 186 22.70 -7.50 -10.51
CA ALA A 186 22.23 -7.99 -9.21
C ALA A 186 20.79 -7.54 -8.87
N THR A 187 19.94 -7.41 -9.88
CA THR A 187 18.51 -7.13 -9.72
C THR A 187 17.73 -8.30 -10.29
N PHE A 188 16.74 -8.79 -9.55
CA PHE A 188 15.90 -9.91 -9.97
C PHE A 188 14.44 -9.58 -9.70
N ALA A 189 13.56 -9.97 -10.61
CA ALA A 189 12.12 -9.92 -10.40
C ALA A 189 11.60 -11.35 -10.32
N PHE A 190 10.64 -11.60 -9.43
CA PHE A 190 10.04 -12.91 -9.25
C PHE A 190 8.64 -12.81 -8.64
N ASN A 191 7.87 -13.87 -8.77
CA ASN A 191 6.66 -14.09 -7.98
C ASN A 191 6.81 -15.38 -7.17
N LEU A 192 6.21 -15.40 -5.97
CA LEU A 192 6.23 -16.59 -5.12
C LEU A 192 5.00 -17.45 -5.37
N ARG A 193 5.15 -18.76 -5.18
CA ARG A 193 4.08 -19.75 -5.23
C ARG A 193 3.80 -20.31 -3.84
N LYS A 194 2.60 -20.83 -3.67
CA LYS A 194 2.22 -21.66 -2.53
C LYS A 194 2.38 -23.14 -2.88
N SER A 195 2.21 -24.02 -1.89
CA SER A 195 2.27 -25.47 -2.11
C SER A 195 1.22 -25.96 -3.11
N ASP A 196 0.03 -25.35 -3.15
CA ASP A 196 -1.04 -25.62 -4.11
C ASP A 196 -0.77 -25.11 -5.54
N GLY A 197 0.36 -24.43 -5.77
CA GLY A 197 0.77 -23.86 -7.05
C GLY A 197 0.20 -22.46 -7.34
N SER A 198 -0.72 -21.94 -6.53
CA SER A 198 -1.25 -20.59 -6.66
C SER A 198 -0.19 -19.53 -6.32
N PHE A 199 -0.36 -18.32 -6.85
CA PHE A 199 0.57 -17.23 -6.59
C PHE A 199 0.33 -16.57 -5.21
N VAL A 200 1.42 -16.08 -4.63
CA VAL A 200 1.38 -15.16 -3.49
C VAL A 200 1.33 -13.72 -4.01
N GLY A 201 0.42 -12.91 -3.45
CA GLY A 201 0.31 -11.48 -3.79
C GLY A 201 1.57 -10.69 -3.42
N PHE A 202 2.09 -9.87 -4.33
CA PHE A 202 3.33 -9.13 -4.10
C PHE A 202 3.21 -8.06 -3.00
N ASN A 203 2.02 -7.51 -2.72
CA ASN A 203 1.84 -6.59 -1.60
C ASN A 203 1.86 -7.33 -0.26
N ASP A 204 1.44 -8.59 -0.22
CA ASP A 204 1.54 -9.41 0.99
C ASP A 204 3.02 -9.73 1.30
N VAL A 205 3.83 -9.99 0.27
CA VAL A 205 5.29 -10.11 0.40
C VAL A 205 5.91 -8.80 0.90
N LEU A 206 5.52 -7.65 0.34
CA LEU A 206 6.01 -6.35 0.78
C LEU A 206 5.68 -6.08 2.25
N LYS A 207 4.45 -6.41 2.67
CA LYS A 207 3.97 -6.22 4.04
C LYS A 207 4.78 -7.06 5.03
N LEU A 208 4.90 -8.36 4.79
CA LEU A 208 5.65 -9.26 5.66
C LEU A 208 7.16 -8.93 5.67
N ALA A 209 7.73 -8.54 4.53
CA ALA A 209 9.11 -8.08 4.45
C ALA A 209 9.34 -6.84 5.33
N SER A 210 8.41 -5.87 5.32
CA SER A 210 8.50 -4.68 6.18
C SER A 210 8.42 -5.01 7.67
N VAL A 211 7.72 -6.08 8.06
CA VAL A 211 7.69 -6.56 9.46
C VAL A 211 9.04 -7.13 9.90
N ARG A 212 9.88 -7.54 8.95
CA ARG A 212 11.25 -8.03 9.18
C ARG A 212 12.32 -7.00 8.79
N ASP A 213 11.95 -5.73 8.69
CA ASP A 213 12.83 -4.62 8.30
C ASP A 213 13.53 -4.84 6.93
N ILE A 214 12.87 -5.57 6.02
CA ILE A 214 13.34 -5.80 4.65
C ILE A 214 12.57 -4.89 3.69
N HIS A 215 13.31 -4.06 2.95
CA HIS A 215 12.76 -3.12 1.98
C HIS A 215 12.78 -3.71 0.57
N LEU A 216 11.61 -4.05 0.05
CA LEU A 216 11.43 -4.60 -1.30
C LEU A 216 10.74 -3.59 -2.23
N ARG A 217 10.97 -3.74 -3.54
CA ARG A 217 10.19 -3.03 -4.57
C ARG A 217 9.20 -4.00 -5.18
N THR A 218 7.93 -3.62 -5.32
CA THR A 218 6.89 -4.49 -5.86
C THR A 218 6.02 -3.77 -6.90
N GLY A 219 5.12 -4.52 -7.56
CA GLY A 219 4.13 -4.00 -8.51
C GLY A 219 4.54 -4.15 -9.97
N GLY A 220 4.02 -3.28 -10.84
CA GLY A 220 4.28 -3.33 -12.29
C GLY A 220 5.67 -2.84 -12.71
N LEU A 221 6.49 -2.34 -11.76
CA LEU A 221 7.89 -1.93 -11.94
C LEU A 221 8.10 -0.95 -13.13
N CYS A 222 7.08 -0.15 -13.41
CA CYS A 222 7.00 0.77 -14.56
C CYS A 222 7.35 0.13 -15.91
N ASN A 223 7.06 -1.17 -16.07
CA ASN A 223 7.39 -1.92 -17.28
C ASN A 223 6.21 -2.83 -17.71
N PRO A 224 5.17 -2.26 -18.34
CA PRO A 224 3.98 -3.01 -18.72
C PRO A 224 4.30 -4.15 -19.72
N GLY A 225 5.23 -3.94 -20.65
CA GLY A 225 5.65 -4.99 -21.58
C GLY A 225 6.36 -6.16 -20.88
N GLY A 226 7.17 -5.86 -19.86
CA GLY A 226 7.80 -6.87 -19.01
C GLY A 226 6.78 -7.63 -18.17
N VAL A 227 5.80 -6.93 -17.60
CA VAL A 227 4.66 -7.55 -16.90
C VAL A 227 3.91 -8.50 -17.81
N MET A 228 3.53 -8.06 -19.02
CA MET A 228 2.85 -8.91 -20.01
C MET A 228 3.66 -10.15 -20.36
N LYS A 229 4.95 -9.99 -20.69
CA LYS A 229 5.84 -11.10 -21.06
C LYS A 229 5.96 -12.13 -19.94
N TRP A 230 6.26 -11.68 -18.71
CA TRP A 230 6.65 -12.57 -17.62
C TRP A 230 5.47 -13.16 -16.84
N MET A 231 4.31 -12.51 -16.88
CA MET A 231 3.10 -12.94 -16.16
C MET A 231 2.06 -13.56 -17.10
N ASP A 232 2.43 -13.74 -18.38
CA ASP A 232 1.58 -14.31 -19.42
C ASP A 232 0.21 -13.60 -19.52
N LEU A 233 0.24 -12.27 -19.55
CA LEU A 233 -0.96 -11.44 -19.69
C LEU A 233 -1.13 -11.00 -21.14
N SER A 234 -2.26 -11.36 -21.73
CA SER A 234 -2.68 -10.88 -23.05
C SER A 234 -3.04 -9.39 -23.01
N GLU A 235 -3.07 -8.76 -24.20
CA GLU A 235 -3.51 -7.37 -24.32
C GLU A 235 -4.96 -7.18 -23.83
N GLN A 236 -5.83 -8.14 -24.11
CA GLN A 236 -7.23 -8.11 -23.67
C GLN A 236 -7.33 -8.17 -22.14
N GLU A 237 -6.57 -9.06 -21.49
CA GLU A 237 -6.50 -9.13 -20.02
C GLU A 237 -5.95 -7.82 -19.43
N MET A 238 -4.92 -7.22 -20.04
CA MET A 238 -4.38 -5.93 -19.57
C MET A 238 -5.41 -4.79 -19.67
N ARG A 239 -6.14 -4.71 -20.78
CA ARG A 239 -7.22 -3.73 -20.97
C ARG A 239 -8.36 -3.95 -19.99
N LYS A 240 -8.77 -5.22 -19.79
CA LYS A 240 -9.81 -5.59 -18.83
C LYS A 240 -9.39 -5.25 -17.39
N ASN A 241 -8.19 -5.66 -16.98
CA ASN A 241 -7.65 -5.32 -15.66
C ASN A 241 -7.65 -3.80 -15.42
N PHE A 242 -7.26 -3.01 -16.43
CA PHE A 242 -7.32 -1.55 -16.35
C PHE A 242 -8.76 -1.01 -16.23
N ALA A 243 -9.72 -1.56 -16.99
CA ALA A 243 -11.13 -1.21 -16.88
C ALA A 243 -11.71 -1.54 -15.50
N ASP A 244 -11.31 -2.68 -14.93
CA ASP A 244 -11.69 -3.16 -13.60
C ASP A 244 -11.00 -2.38 -12.46
N GLY A 245 -10.19 -1.36 -12.78
CA GLY A 245 -9.61 -0.43 -11.83
C GLY A 245 -8.14 -0.65 -11.49
N LYS A 246 -7.43 -1.57 -12.18
CA LYS A 246 -5.98 -1.76 -11.98
C LYS A 246 -5.20 -0.49 -12.31
N ARG A 247 -4.41 0.00 -11.35
CA ARG A 247 -3.48 1.13 -11.45
C ARG A 247 -2.13 0.78 -10.82
N CYS A 248 -1.12 1.62 -11.01
CA CYS A 248 0.15 1.45 -10.32
C CYS A 248 -0.02 1.79 -8.83
N GLY A 249 0.47 0.93 -7.93
CA GLY A 249 0.41 1.16 -6.47
C GLY A 249 -0.93 0.87 -5.79
N ASP A 250 -1.86 0.21 -6.48
CA ASP A 250 -3.09 -0.30 -5.86
C ASP A 250 -2.86 -1.60 -5.05
N GLU A 251 -3.94 -2.18 -4.52
CA GLU A 251 -3.93 -3.46 -3.78
C GLU A 251 -4.29 -4.69 -4.63
N TRP A 252 -4.37 -4.56 -5.96
CA TRP A 252 -4.80 -5.63 -6.87
C TRP A 252 -3.60 -6.45 -7.35
N ASP A 253 -3.14 -7.37 -6.51
CA ASP A 253 -1.93 -8.16 -6.77
C ASP A 253 -2.14 -9.30 -7.76
N LEU A 254 -3.30 -9.94 -7.65
CA LEU A 254 -3.71 -11.11 -8.43
C LEU A 254 -5.08 -10.82 -9.05
N MET A 255 -5.21 -11.02 -10.36
CA MET A 255 -6.47 -10.91 -11.08
C MET A 255 -6.66 -12.16 -11.93
N ASN A 256 -7.79 -12.83 -11.78
CA ASN A 256 -8.09 -14.11 -12.46
C ASN A 256 -6.98 -15.17 -12.25
N GLY A 257 -6.42 -15.23 -11.04
CA GLY A 257 -5.35 -16.18 -10.69
C GLY A 257 -3.95 -15.82 -11.21
N LYS A 258 -3.81 -14.77 -12.04
CA LYS A 258 -2.51 -14.31 -12.55
C LYS A 258 -1.97 -13.10 -11.78
N PRO A 259 -0.65 -13.01 -11.57
CA PRO A 259 -0.03 -11.83 -10.99
C PRO A 259 -0.13 -10.64 -11.94
N THR A 260 -0.34 -9.46 -11.37
CA THR A 260 -0.39 -8.17 -12.10
C THR A 260 0.89 -7.35 -11.92
N GLY A 261 1.86 -7.91 -11.20
CA GLY A 261 3.10 -7.29 -10.77
C GLY A 261 4.03 -8.33 -10.15
N ALA A 262 5.28 -7.94 -9.90
CA ALA A 262 6.32 -8.81 -9.36
C ALA A 262 6.94 -8.22 -8.10
N VAL A 263 7.58 -9.08 -7.31
CA VAL A 263 8.56 -8.66 -6.29
C VAL A 263 9.90 -8.46 -6.98
N ARG A 264 10.61 -7.37 -6.65
CA ARG A 264 11.94 -7.05 -7.17
C ARG A 264 12.93 -6.82 -6.05
N ILE A 265 14.01 -7.58 -6.08
CA ILE A 265 15.21 -7.37 -5.27
C ILE A 265 16.26 -6.64 -6.09
N SER A 266 16.96 -5.70 -5.47
CA SER A 266 18.04 -4.92 -6.09
C SER A 266 19.18 -4.79 -5.08
N LEU A 267 20.27 -5.52 -5.33
CA LEU A 267 21.46 -5.51 -4.47
C LEU A 267 22.46 -4.47 -4.98
N GLY A 268 23.02 -3.69 -4.06
CA GLY A 268 23.95 -2.59 -4.36
C GLY A 268 25.31 -2.76 -3.68
N ALA A 269 26.18 -1.78 -3.86
CA ALA A 269 27.54 -1.81 -3.30
C ALA A 269 27.58 -1.99 -1.77
N MET A 270 26.58 -1.46 -1.05
CA MET A 270 26.43 -1.55 0.40
C MET A 270 25.76 -2.84 0.90
N SER A 271 25.17 -3.64 0.02
CA SER A 271 24.50 -4.88 0.41
C SER A 271 25.54 -5.90 0.89
N THR A 272 25.17 -6.71 1.87
CA THR A 272 26.05 -7.69 2.51
C THR A 272 25.52 -9.12 2.37
N LEU A 273 26.35 -10.11 2.74
CA LEU A 273 25.89 -11.50 2.87
C LEU A 273 24.83 -11.66 3.95
N ASP A 274 24.89 -10.87 5.03
CA ASP A 274 23.89 -10.90 6.10
C ASP A 274 22.52 -10.43 5.58
N ASP A 275 22.48 -9.41 4.71
CA ASP A 275 21.24 -8.95 4.10
C ASP A 275 20.61 -10.06 3.23
N VAL A 276 21.45 -10.78 2.47
CA VAL A 276 21.01 -11.95 1.70
C VAL A 276 20.51 -13.06 2.62
N ALA A 277 21.24 -13.38 3.70
CA ALA A 277 20.86 -14.42 4.64
C ALA A 277 19.54 -14.09 5.37
N ARG A 278 19.35 -12.84 5.79
CA ARG A 278 18.09 -12.35 6.38
C ARG A 278 16.93 -12.48 5.41
N PHE A 279 17.13 -12.08 4.16
CA PHE A 279 16.11 -12.21 3.11
C PHE A 279 15.74 -13.67 2.86
N LEU A 280 16.73 -14.57 2.74
CA LEU A 280 16.48 -16.00 2.54
C LEU A 280 15.79 -16.64 3.75
N SER A 281 16.19 -16.27 4.97
CA SER A 281 15.53 -16.74 6.20
C SER A 281 14.07 -16.26 6.27
N PHE A 282 13.80 -15.03 5.84
CA PHE A 282 12.45 -14.51 5.68
C PHE A 282 11.62 -15.36 4.70
N ILE A 283 12.20 -15.73 3.54
CA ILE A 283 11.53 -16.61 2.59
C ILE A 283 11.23 -17.98 3.21
N ASP A 284 12.21 -18.57 3.89
CA ASP A 284 12.11 -19.88 4.54
C ASP A 284 11.11 -19.91 5.70
N GLU A 285 10.89 -18.77 6.35
CA GLU A 285 9.97 -18.66 7.48
C GLU A 285 8.51 -18.48 7.03
N PHE A 286 8.28 -17.68 6.00
CA PHE A 286 6.92 -17.24 5.64
C PHE A 286 6.32 -17.93 4.42
N TYR A 287 7.16 -18.48 3.53
CA TYR A 287 6.70 -18.99 2.24
C TYR A 287 7.12 -20.43 1.97
N VAL A 288 8.06 -21.00 2.74
CA VAL A 288 8.41 -22.42 2.62
C VAL A 288 7.57 -23.23 3.60
N GLU A 289 6.63 -24.01 3.07
CA GLU A 289 5.84 -24.96 3.85
C GLU A 289 6.68 -26.20 4.18
N LYS A 290 6.95 -26.42 5.47
CA LYS A 290 7.78 -27.53 5.98
C LYS A 290 6.96 -28.71 6.50
N THR A 291 5.66 -28.55 6.65
CA THR A 291 4.72 -29.57 7.13
C THR A 291 3.52 -29.62 6.21
N ALA A 292 3.03 -30.82 5.88
CA ALA A 292 1.76 -30.96 5.18
C ALA A 292 0.64 -30.39 6.05
N SER A 293 0.02 -29.29 5.62
CA SER A 293 -1.13 -28.74 6.33
C SER A 293 -2.33 -29.66 6.12
N CYS A 294 -2.55 -30.57 7.07
CA CYS A 294 -3.83 -31.23 7.20
C CYS A 294 -4.81 -30.19 7.74
N ILE A 295 -5.71 -29.70 6.89
CA ILE A 295 -6.93 -29.05 7.36
C ILE A 295 -7.74 -30.16 8.05
N ALA A 296 -7.55 -30.31 9.36
CA ALA A 296 -8.37 -31.18 10.16
C ALA A 296 -9.75 -30.52 10.27
N THR A 297 -10.66 -30.92 9.38
CA THR A 297 -12.09 -30.65 9.54
C THR A 297 -12.60 -31.53 10.67
N GLU A 298 -12.35 -31.13 11.93
CA GLU A 298 -12.99 -31.81 13.05
C GLU A 298 -14.47 -31.39 13.10
N LEU A 299 -15.34 -32.41 13.02
CA LEU A 299 -16.78 -32.32 13.21
C LEU A 299 -17.06 -31.96 14.67
N PHE A 300 -17.64 -30.79 14.91
CA PHE A 300 -17.97 -30.35 16.26
C PHE A 300 -19.37 -30.79 16.70
N PRO A 301 -19.54 -31.24 17.95
CA PRO A 301 -20.86 -31.55 18.52
C PRO A 301 -21.67 -30.25 18.75
N PRO A 302 -23.02 -30.34 18.78
CA PRO A 302 -23.84 -29.21 19.19
C PRO A 302 -23.66 -28.98 20.70
N TRP A 303 -23.97 -27.79 21.22
CA TRP A 303 -24.55 -27.46 22.55
C TRP A 303 -24.08 -26.06 23.00
N PRO A 304 -24.98 -25.21 23.53
CA PRO A 304 -24.74 -23.79 23.74
C PRO A 304 -24.04 -23.53 25.08
N SER A 305 -22.84 -22.97 25.04
CA SER A 305 -22.34 -22.16 26.17
C SER A 305 -22.91 -20.77 26.01
N ALA A 306 -23.49 -20.22 27.08
CA ALA A 306 -24.08 -18.88 27.09
C ALA A 306 -23.13 -17.87 26.44
N THR A 307 -23.55 -17.31 25.30
CA THR A 307 -22.77 -16.32 24.57
C THR A 307 -23.17 -14.96 25.11
N LYS A 308 -22.19 -14.18 25.59
CA LYS A 308 -22.45 -12.86 26.15
C LYS A 308 -21.42 -11.84 25.70
N ILE A 309 -21.80 -10.57 25.75
CA ILE A 309 -20.85 -9.48 25.57
C ILE A 309 -19.91 -9.44 26.77
N SER A 310 -18.63 -9.70 26.53
CA SER A 310 -17.59 -9.69 27.58
C SER A 310 -16.95 -8.31 27.74
N LYS A 311 -16.89 -7.52 26.67
CA LYS A 311 -16.30 -6.18 26.68
C LYS A 311 -16.86 -5.32 25.56
N ILE A 312 -17.08 -4.04 25.85
CA ILE A 312 -17.44 -3.02 24.87
C ILE A 312 -16.40 -1.90 24.96
N SER A 313 -15.86 -1.49 23.83
CA SER A 313 -14.86 -0.44 23.72
C SER A 313 -15.20 0.51 22.58
N ILE A 314 -15.01 1.80 22.82
CA ILE A 314 -15.03 2.82 21.76
C ILE A 314 -13.64 3.42 21.58
N TYR A 315 -13.37 3.99 20.42
CA TYR A 315 -12.13 4.69 20.11
C TYR A 315 -12.46 6.14 19.74
N PRO A 316 -12.74 7.02 20.73
CA PRO A 316 -13.24 8.37 20.47
C PRO A 316 -12.38 9.16 19.48
N ILE A 317 -11.06 9.06 19.65
CA ILE A 317 -10.08 9.64 18.74
C ILE A 317 -9.48 8.53 17.87
N LYS A 318 -9.59 8.69 16.55
CA LYS A 318 -9.03 7.77 15.56
C LYS A 318 -7.54 7.54 15.85
N SER A 319 -7.15 6.27 15.89
CA SER A 319 -5.77 5.83 16.12
C SER A 319 -5.22 6.15 17.51
N CYS A 320 -6.05 6.55 18.48
CA CYS A 320 -5.68 6.62 19.89
C CYS A 320 -6.19 5.39 20.68
N ALA A 321 -5.92 5.33 21.97
CA ALA A 321 -6.38 4.25 22.83
C ALA A 321 -7.90 4.08 22.87
N ALA A 322 -8.33 2.90 23.30
CA ALA A 322 -9.74 2.64 23.58
C ALA A 322 -10.18 3.34 24.87
N PHE A 323 -11.45 3.72 24.92
CA PHE A 323 -12.22 3.89 26.15
C PHE A 323 -13.07 2.64 26.33
N ASP A 324 -12.77 1.87 27.38
CA ASP A 324 -13.52 0.68 27.74
C ASP A 324 -14.75 1.07 28.55
N ILE A 325 -15.94 0.68 28.07
CA ILE A 325 -17.19 1.03 28.71
C ILE A 325 -17.36 0.19 29.98
N PRO A 326 -17.60 0.82 31.15
CA PRO A 326 -17.79 0.09 32.40
C PRO A 326 -18.95 -0.92 32.31
N PRO A 327 -18.85 -2.11 32.93
CA PRO A 327 -19.87 -3.14 32.77
C PRO A 327 -21.27 -2.78 33.24
N SER A 328 -21.40 -1.84 34.18
CA SER A 328 -22.68 -1.37 34.72
C SER A 328 -23.31 -0.25 33.89
N ARG A 329 -22.68 0.19 32.79
CA ARG A 329 -23.10 1.35 32.02
C ARG A 329 -23.63 0.92 30.65
N PRO A 330 -24.94 1.07 30.37
CA PRO A 330 -25.46 0.88 29.02
C PRO A 330 -24.89 1.95 28.09
N TRP A 331 -24.59 1.56 26.85
CA TRP A 331 -24.07 2.45 25.82
C TRP A 331 -24.95 2.44 24.58
N ARG A 332 -25.10 3.61 23.96
CA ARG A 332 -25.93 3.75 22.77
C ARG A 332 -25.22 3.18 21.55
N ILE A 333 -25.95 2.36 20.80
CA ILE A 333 -25.55 1.78 19.53
C ILE A 333 -26.51 2.26 18.43
N LEU A 334 -25.97 2.63 17.28
CA LEU A 334 -26.70 3.04 16.09
C LEU A 334 -26.29 2.16 14.91
N THR A 335 -27.01 2.24 13.79
CA THR A 335 -26.59 1.60 12.51
C THR A 335 -25.22 2.09 12.04
N GLN A 336 -24.88 3.34 12.33
CA GLN A 336 -23.55 3.91 12.07
C GLN A 336 -22.51 3.44 13.10
N GLY A 337 -22.92 2.68 14.13
CA GLY A 337 -22.19 1.97 15.19
C GLY A 337 -22.23 2.66 16.56
N LEU A 338 -21.24 2.46 17.42
CA LEU A 338 -21.29 2.96 18.80
C LEU A 338 -21.19 4.49 18.88
N GLU A 339 -21.95 5.10 19.78
CA GLU A 339 -21.92 6.54 20.05
C GLU A 339 -20.51 6.99 20.46
N TYR A 340 -20.05 8.10 19.90
CA TYR A 340 -18.68 8.64 20.04
C TYR A 340 -17.54 7.77 19.48
N ASP A 341 -17.78 6.62 18.84
CA ASP A 341 -16.70 5.85 18.24
C ASP A 341 -16.16 6.52 16.95
N ARG A 342 -14.89 6.95 17.03
CA ARG A 342 -14.11 7.57 15.95
C ARG A 342 -14.76 8.83 15.37
N GLU A 343 -15.30 9.67 16.25
CA GLU A 343 -15.79 11.02 15.89
C GLU A 343 -14.66 12.05 15.78
N PHE A 344 -13.55 11.82 16.49
CA PHE A 344 -12.39 12.71 16.49
C PHE A 344 -11.20 12.09 15.75
N CYS A 345 -10.30 12.93 15.26
CA CYS A 345 -8.98 12.54 14.76
C CYS A 345 -7.92 13.60 15.08
N LEU A 346 -6.66 13.24 14.94
CA LEU A 346 -5.55 14.20 14.99
C LEU A 346 -5.14 14.59 13.58
N ILE A 347 -4.80 15.87 13.38
CA ILE A 347 -4.33 16.40 12.10
C ILE A 347 -2.93 16.97 12.29
N HIS A 348 -2.02 16.63 11.40
CA HIS A 348 -0.69 17.21 11.35
C HIS A 348 -0.75 18.66 10.85
N GLN A 349 -0.29 19.62 11.66
CA GLN A 349 -0.47 21.06 11.37
C GLN A 349 0.24 21.51 10.08
N GLY A 350 1.41 20.94 9.77
CA GLY A 350 2.17 21.32 8.56
C GLY A 350 1.62 20.75 7.25
N THR A 351 0.82 19.68 7.29
CA THR A 351 0.38 18.97 6.06
C THR A 351 -1.14 18.92 5.92
N GLY A 352 -1.90 19.19 6.98
CA GLY A 352 -3.36 19.05 7.00
C GLY A 352 -3.85 17.59 6.93
N LYS A 353 -2.95 16.60 6.98
CA LYS A 353 -3.31 15.18 6.88
C LYS A 353 -3.72 14.62 8.24
N VAL A 354 -4.76 13.77 8.25
CA VAL A 354 -5.13 12.95 9.41
C VAL A 354 -3.94 12.04 9.75
N MET A 355 -3.58 12.04 11.03
CA MET A 355 -2.52 11.20 11.56
C MET A 355 -3.04 9.78 11.81
N ASP A 356 -2.16 8.81 11.64
CA ASP A 356 -2.43 7.42 11.97
C ASP A 356 -1.34 6.84 12.87
N MET A 357 -1.71 5.85 13.67
CA MET A 357 -0.81 5.22 14.64
C MET A 357 0.31 4.41 13.95
N LYS A 358 0.17 4.00 12.68
CA LYS A 358 1.27 3.33 11.96
C LYS A 358 2.42 4.28 11.70
N MET A 359 2.15 5.55 11.42
CA MET A 359 3.20 6.57 11.28
C MET A 359 3.60 7.16 12.63
N TYR A 360 2.65 7.31 13.56
CA TYR A 360 2.86 7.92 14.87
C TYR A 360 2.44 6.99 16.03
N PRO A 361 3.26 5.98 16.40
CA PRO A 361 2.88 4.97 17.40
C PRO A 361 2.50 5.53 18.77
N LYS A 362 3.09 6.67 19.19
CA LYS A 362 2.77 7.35 20.46
C LYS A 362 1.29 7.71 20.62
N MET A 363 0.52 7.79 19.53
CA MET A 363 -0.93 7.95 19.60
C MET A 363 -1.60 6.85 20.44
N ALA A 364 -1.02 5.64 20.50
CA ALA A 364 -1.51 4.54 21.34
C ALA A 364 -1.55 4.88 22.84
N LEU A 365 -0.72 5.84 23.30
CA LEU A 365 -0.63 6.26 24.70
C LEU A 365 -1.65 7.33 25.08
N VAL A 366 -2.26 7.98 24.08
CA VAL A 366 -3.30 9.00 24.30
C VAL A 366 -4.60 8.30 24.70
N ARG A 367 -5.05 8.53 25.93
CA ARG A 367 -6.22 7.91 26.55
C ARG A 367 -7.42 8.86 26.56
N PRO A 368 -8.37 8.73 25.61
CA PRO A 368 -9.63 9.45 25.66
C PRO A 368 -10.58 8.81 26.68
N PHE A 369 -11.37 9.64 27.36
CA PHE A 369 -12.46 9.26 28.25
C PHE A 369 -13.68 10.13 27.93
N VAL A 370 -14.80 9.49 27.62
CA VAL A 370 -16.06 10.16 27.28
C VAL A 370 -16.94 10.17 28.51
N ASP A 371 -17.18 11.35 29.06
CA ASP A 371 -18.08 11.54 30.18
C ASP A 371 -19.44 12.06 29.70
N LEU A 372 -20.45 11.20 29.71
CA LEU A 372 -21.80 11.61 29.30
C LEU A 372 -22.54 12.44 30.36
N GLU A 373 -22.08 12.47 31.63
CA GLU A 373 -22.70 13.27 32.69
C GLU A 373 -22.26 14.72 32.57
N THR A 374 -20.95 14.95 32.49
CA THR A 374 -20.38 16.29 32.31
C THR A 374 -20.40 16.76 30.85
N ARG A 375 -20.65 15.85 29.91
CA ARG A 375 -20.68 16.08 28.46
C ARG A 375 -19.33 16.56 27.93
N GLU A 376 -18.25 15.97 28.45
CA GLU A 376 -16.87 16.29 28.09
C GLU A 376 -16.08 15.06 27.59
N LEU A 377 -15.22 15.27 26.59
CA LEU A 377 -14.12 14.39 26.22
C LEU A 377 -12.88 14.82 27.01
N SER A 378 -12.46 13.97 27.95
CA SER A 378 -11.18 14.11 28.65
C SER A 378 -10.10 13.32 27.91
N ILE A 379 -8.93 13.93 27.70
CA ILE A 379 -7.78 13.32 27.02
C ILE A 379 -6.60 13.38 27.97
N SER A 380 -6.07 12.21 28.32
CA SER A 380 -4.94 12.05 29.23
C SER A 380 -3.82 11.24 28.58
N CYS A 381 -2.62 11.39 29.11
CA CYS A 381 -1.45 10.58 28.78
C CYS A 381 -0.62 10.47 30.06
N GLU A 382 -0.07 9.29 30.36
CA GLU A 382 0.74 9.08 31.57
C GLU A 382 1.97 10.00 31.61
N GLN A 383 2.48 10.37 30.45
CA GLN A 383 3.64 11.25 30.27
C GLN A 383 3.28 12.74 30.42
N ALA A 384 1.99 13.09 30.48
CA ALA A 384 1.51 14.46 30.61
C ALA A 384 1.09 14.77 32.05
N SER A 385 1.43 15.97 32.53
CA SER A 385 1.06 16.42 33.87
C SER A 385 -0.38 16.92 33.99
N THR A 386 -1.06 17.14 32.86
CA THR A 386 -2.41 17.71 32.80
C THR A 386 -3.32 16.91 31.87
N THR A 387 -4.62 16.95 32.14
CA THR A 387 -5.67 16.36 31.30
C THR A 387 -6.33 17.44 30.46
N LEU A 388 -6.41 17.23 29.15
CA LEU A 388 -7.09 18.12 28.23
C LEU A 388 -8.60 17.81 28.21
N ARG A 389 -9.47 18.82 28.35
CA ARG A 389 -10.93 18.66 28.34
C ARG A 389 -11.57 19.43 27.20
N ILE A 390 -12.42 18.73 26.45
CA ILE A 390 -13.11 19.23 25.25
C ILE A 390 -14.61 18.98 25.40
N PRO A 391 -15.49 19.99 25.27
CA PRO A 391 -16.94 19.79 25.29
C PRO A 391 -17.41 18.87 24.14
N LEU A 392 -18.36 17.97 24.42
CA LEU A 392 -18.97 17.08 23.43
C LEU A 392 -20.12 17.72 22.65
N ASP A 393 -20.78 18.72 23.25
CA ASP A 393 -21.95 19.37 22.65
C ASP A 393 -21.55 20.73 22.06
N ASP A 394 -22.00 20.98 20.83
CA ASP A 394 -21.80 22.27 20.16
C ASP A 394 -22.78 23.37 20.67
N SER A 395 -23.75 23.00 21.52
CA SER A 395 -24.98 23.76 21.78
C SER A 395 -25.04 24.55 23.11
N LEU A 396 -24.00 24.55 23.94
CA LEU A 396 -24.00 25.37 25.17
C LEU A 396 -23.59 26.82 24.85
N PRO A 397 -24.48 27.82 25.08
CA PRO A 397 -24.17 29.22 24.88
C PRO A 397 -23.33 29.72 26.06
N THR A 398 -22.05 29.36 26.08
CA THR A 398 -21.06 30.01 26.94
C THR A 398 -19.99 30.62 26.04
N HIS A 399 -19.44 31.77 26.44
CA HIS A 399 -18.52 32.64 25.68
C HIS A 399 -17.16 32.00 25.28
N SER A 400 -17.09 30.68 25.21
CA SER A 400 -15.88 29.89 24.93
C SER A 400 -16.23 28.71 24.01
N HIS A 401 -16.91 28.95 22.90
CA HIS A 401 -16.97 27.94 21.84
C HIS A 401 -15.55 27.71 21.29
N PRO A 402 -15.10 26.44 21.16
CA PRO A 402 -13.86 26.14 20.48
C PRO A 402 -13.91 26.68 19.06
N ILE A 403 -13.00 27.58 18.71
CA ILE A 403 -12.91 28.07 17.33
C ILE A 403 -12.48 26.88 16.48
N THR A 404 -13.34 26.45 15.56
CA THR A 404 -13.06 25.36 14.63
C THR A 404 -12.91 25.89 13.21
N LYS A 405 -11.98 25.30 12.45
CA LYS A 405 -11.74 25.61 11.04
C LYS A 405 -12.01 24.36 10.19
N LYS A 406 -12.87 24.47 9.18
CA LYS A 406 -13.07 23.39 8.19
C LYS A 406 -11.75 23.13 7.46
N CYS A 407 -11.34 21.86 7.39
CA CYS A 407 -10.12 21.42 6.73
C CYS A 407 -10.40 20.17 5.87
N ASN A 408 -9.90 20.16 4.65
CA ASN A 408 -9.92 18.97 3.79
C ASN A 408 -8.75 18.05 4.16
N SER A 409 -9.02 16.78 4.38
CA SER A 409 -8.01 15.79 4.71
C SER A 409 -8.27 14.45 4.01
N LYS A 410 -7.38 13.46 4.19
CA LYS A 410 -7.54 12.12 3.61
C LYS A 410 -7.58 11.04 4.68
N VAL A 411 -8.58 10.14 4.60
CA VAL A 411 -8.70 8.96 5.46
C VAL A 411 -8.91 7.73 4.58
N CYS A 412 -7.99 6.77 4.65
CA CYS A 412 -8.04 5.53 3.86
C CYS A 412 -8.18 5.73 2.34
N GLY A 413 -7.70 6.86 1.80
CA GLY A 413 -7.78 7.22 0.37
C GLY A 413 -8.88 8.23 0.05
N ASP A 414 -9.90 8.35 0.90
CA ASP A 414 -11.06 9.22 0.70
C ASP A 414 -10.79 10.64 1.23
N THR A 415 -11.24 11.65 0.51
CA THR A 415 -11.21 13.04 1.00
C THR A 415 -12.34 13.26 2.01
N VAL A 416 -12.01 13.74 3.20
CA VAL A 416 -12.97 14.08 4.27
C VAL A 416 -12.84 15.54 4.67
N VAL A 417 -13.97 16.15 5.03
CA VAL A 417 -13.98 17.49 5.65
C VAL A 417 -14.13 17.31 7.16
N VAL A 418 -13.19 17.86 7.91
CA VAL A 418 -13.15 17.80 9.38
C VAL A 418 -13.06 19.20 9.97
N GLN A 419 -13.57 19.38 11.18
CA GLN A 419 -13.52 20.63 11.93
C GLN A 419 -12.33 20.60 12.88
N ALA A 420 -11.25 21.28 12.52
CA ALA A 420 -10.01 21.33 13.31
C ALA A 420 -10.12 22.40 14.40
N TYR A 421 -9.76 22.04 15.63
CA TYR A 421 -9.72 22.97 16.75
C TYR A 421 -8.51 23.90 16.61
N SER A 422 -8.73 25.21 16.69
CA SER A 422 -7.66 26.22 16.54
C SER A 422 -7.10 26.74 17.87
N GLU A 423 -7.59 26.24 19.00
CA GLU A 423 -7.09 26.66 20.31
C GLU A 423 -5.64 26.18 20.54
N LYS A 424 -4.79 27.12 20.96
CA LYS A 424 -3.37 26.84 21.23
C LYS A 424 -3.18 25.74 22.27
N ARG A 425 -3.95 25.79 23.37
CA ARG A 425 -3.90 24.78 24.45
C ARG A 425 -4.09 23.33 23.96
N ILE A 426 -4.94 23.12 22.94
CA ILE A 426 -5.22 21.79 22.39
C ILE A 426 -4.03 21.33 21.56
N SER A 427 -3.58 22.19 20.65
CA SER A 427 -2.45 21.86 19.78
C SER A 427 -1.12 21.71 20.52
N GLU A 428 -0.83 22.57 21.50
CA GLU A 428 0.38 22.49 22.34
C GLU A 428 0.38 21.18 23.13
N TRP A 429 -0.70 20.87 23.85
CA TRP A 429 -0.77 19.64 24.66
C TRP A 429 -0.57 18.39 23.81
N LEU A 430 -1.24 18.29 22.65
CA LEU A 430 -1.10 17.12 21.76
C LEU A 430 0.28 17.06 21.11
N SER A 431 0.84 18.20 20.71
CA SER A 431 2.17 18.26 20.08
C SER A 431 3.27 17.90 21.06
N ASP A 432 3.16 18.30 22.32
CA ASP A 432 4.11 17.96 23.39
C ASP A 432 4.10 16.45 23.68
N VAL A 433 2.90 15.86 23.80
CA VAL A 433 2.74 14.41 24.03
C VAL A 433 3.28 13.58 22.86
N LEU A 434 3.00 13.98 21.61
CA LEU A 434 3.35 13.19 20.44
C LEU A 434 4.74 13.52 19.87
N GLY A 435 5.32 14.67 20.24
CA GLY A 435 6.57 15.19 19.68
C GLY A 435 6.47 15.65 18.23
N VAL A 436 5.25 15.90 17.73
CA VAL A 436 4.97 16.28 16.34
C VAL A 436 3.86 17.34 16.32
N PRO A 437 4.01 18.44 15.55
CA PRO A 437 2.98 19.48 15.46
C PRO A 437 1.62 18.97 14.97
N CYS A 438 0.64 18.96 15.86
CA CYS A 438 -0.70 18.44 15.57
C CYS A 438 -1.81 19.15 16.36
N THR A 439 -3.05 18.97 15.92
CA THR A 439 -4.24 19.43 16.64
C THR A 439 -5.37 18.41 16.55
N LEU A 440 -6.36 18.54 17.43
CA LEU A 440 -7.59 17.74 17.39
C LEU A 440 -8.51 18.24 16.28
N ALA A 441 -9.27 17.33 15.69
CA ALA A 441 -10.37 17.65 14.80
C ALA A 441 -11.53 16.69 15.02
N ARG A 442 -12.74 17.15 14.69
CA ARG A 442 -13.98 16.36 14.77
C ARG A 442 -14.62 16.22 13.40
N TYR A 443 -15.23 15.07 13.15
CA TYR A 443 -16.11 14.87 12.01
C TYR A 443 -17.45 15.58 12.26
N PRO A 444 -17.97 16.39 11.33
CA PRO A 444 -19.20 17.15 11.56
C PRO A 444 -20.41 16.22 11.69
N SER A 445 -21.29 16.50 12.67
CA SER A 445 -22.52 15.75 12.93
C SER A 445 -23.52 15.80 11.76
N ALA A 446 -23.47 16.87 10.95
CA ALA A 446 -24.24 17.02 9.71
C ALA A 446 -23.31 17.50 8.58
N PRO A 447 -22.69 16.59 7.81
CA PRO A 447 -21.82 16.99 6.70
C PRO A 447 -22.65 17.54 5.53
N ASP A 448 -22.36 18.78 5.10
CA ASP A 448 -22.98 19.43 3.93
C ASP A 448 -22.66 18.70 2.60
N SER A 449 -21.54 17.97 2.54
CA SER A 449 -21.13 17.11 1.41
C SER A 449 -20.07 16.08 1.85
N GLY A 450 -19.95 14.95 1.14
CA GLY A 450 -18.84 13.99 1.32
C GLY A 450 -19.02 12.92 2.41
N ARG A 451 -20.24 12.38 2.58
CA ARG A 451 -20.46 11.20 3.45
C ARG A 451 -19.63 10.01 2.94
N ARG A 452 -18.79 9.43 3.80
CA ARG A 452 -18.13 8.16 3.51
C ARG A 452 -19.09 7.02 3.79
N TYR A 453 -19.01 5.98 2.99
CA TYR A 453 -19.83 4.78 3.12
C TYR A 453 -18.97 3.55 3.32
N MET A 454 -19.59 2.52 3.89
CA MET A 454 -18.98 1.19 3.99
C MET A 454 -18.41 0.73 2.65
N LYS A 455 -17.24 0.06 2.67
CA LYS A 455 -16.58 -0.40 1.44
C LYS A 455 -17.46 -1.38 0.67
N ASN A 456 -17.43 -1.30 -0.66
CA ASN A 456 -18.33 -2.07 -1.55
C ASN A 456 -18.35 -3.59 -1.30
N HIS A 457 -17.21 -4.21 -0.94
CA HIS A 457 -17.14 -5.65 -0.68
C HIS A 457 -17.84 -6.09 0.63
N LEU A 458 -18.24 -5.16 1.50
CA LEU A 458 -18.99 -5.43 2.73
C LEU A 458 -20.47 -5.05 2.61
N ARG A 459 -20.90 -4.53 1.45
CA ARG A 459 -22.28 -4.11 1.20
C ARG A 459 -23.11 -5.33 0.79
N GLN A 460 -23.58 -6.12 1.76
CA GLN A 460 -24.67 -7.06 1.52
C GLN A 460 -26.01 -6.33 1.67
N ALA A 461 -26.87 -6.37 0.63
CA ALA A 461 -28.30 -6.02 0.51
C ALA A 461 -28.90 -4.76 1.20
N ASN A 462 -28.24 -4.11 2.18
CA ASN A 462 -28.79 -3.13 3.10
C ASN A 462 -28.45 -1.66 2.74
N GLY A 463 -28.21 -1.37 1.46
CA GLY A 463 -28.00 0.01 0.98
C GLY A 463 -26.65 0.64 1.38
N GLU A 464 -26.56 1.97 1.36
CA GLU A 464 -25.35 2.73 1.74
C GLU A 464 -25.36 3.09 3.23
N ILE A 465 -24.55 2.42 4.05
CA ILE A 465 -24.41 2.77 5.48
C ILE A 465 -23.30 3.83 5.64
N PRO A 466 -23.59 5.03 6.16
CA PRO A 466 -22.59 6.06 6.39
C PRO A 466 -21.59 5.64 7.47
N ILE A 467 -20.31 5.90 7.24
CA ILE A 467 -19.23 5.75 8.21
C ILE A 467 -18.49 7.08 8.33
N ALA A 468 -18.13 7.51 9.54
CA ALA A 468 -17.36 8.73 9.77
C ALA A 468 -15.85 8.50 9.51
N LEU A 469 -15.01 8.58 10.55
CA LEU A 469 -13.56 8.35 10.45
C LEU A 469 -13.18 6.86 10.58
N ARG A 470 -14.17 5.96 10.52
CA ARG A 470 -13.99 4.50 10.58
C ARG A 470 -13.34 3.99 9.30
N ASN A 471 -12.64 2.86 9.38
CA ASN A 471 -11.87 2.36 8.25
C ASN A 471 -12.76 1.69 7.20
N GLU A 472 -13.55 0.69 7.62
CA GLU A 472 -14.28 -0.20 6.69
C GLU A 472 -15.73 -0.48 7.12
N SER A 473 -16.03 -0.61 8.42
CA SER A 473 -17.38 -0.86 8.95
C SER A 473 -17.71 -0.03 10.21
N PRO A 474 -19.00 0.07 10.58
CA PRO A 474 -19.47 0.62 11.85
C PRO A 474 -18.87 -0.08 13.08
N ILE A 475 -18.97 -1.41 13.15
CA ILE A 475 -18.61 -2.19 14.34
C ILE A 475 -17.62 -3.27 13.91
N LEU A 476 -16.66 -3.54 14.80
CA LEU A 476 -15.81 -4.73 14.71
C LEU A 476 -16.08 -5.64 15.91
N VAL A 477 -16.49 -6.87 15.64
CA VAL A 477 -16.74 -7.92 16.62
C VAL A 477 -15.59 -8.92 16.62
N VAL A 478 -15.14 -9.33 17.80
CA VAL A 478 -14.14 -10.39 17.98
C VAL A 478 -14.63 -11.34 19.05
N ASN A 479 -14.34 -12.62 18.89
CA ASN A 479 -14.57 -13.62 19.92
C ASN A 479 -13.36 -13.69 20.88
N ARG A 480 -13.62 -13.65 22.19
CA ARG A 480 -12.59 -13.65 23.23
C ARG A 480 -11.67 -14.87 23.13
N LYS A 481 -12.20 -16.05 22.80
CA LYS A 481 -11.43 -17.30 22.74
C LYS A 481 -10.48 -17.38 21.55
N SER A 482 -10.70 -16.58 20.51
CA SER A 482 -9.87 -16.59 19.29
C SER A 482 -8.44 -16.10 19.50
N ILE A 483 -8.18 -15.36 20.59
CA ILE A 483 -6.81 -14.91 20.92
C ILE A 483 -5.97 -16.01 21.55
N ASP A 484 -6.58 -17.02 22.16
CA ASP A 484 -5.84 -18.02 22.93
C ASP A 484 -4.98 -18.92 22.00
N PRO A 485 -5.50 -19.49 20.88
CA PRO A 485 -4.66 -20.25 19.94
C PRO A 485 -3.57 -19.41 19.27
N ILE A 486 -3.81 -18.10 19.09
CA ILE A 486 -2.81 -17.18 18.54
C ILE A 486 -1.67 -17.00 19.55
N ASN A 487 -2.01 -16.73 20.81
CA ASN A 487 -1.02 -16.58 21.88
C ASN A 487 -0.26 -17.88 22.16
N ASP A 488 -0.91 -19.03 22.07
CA ASP A 488 -0.24 -20.33 22.16
C ASP A 488 0.79 -20.53 21.04
N ALA A 489 0.46 -20.13 19.82
CA ALA A 489 1.39 -20.19 18.69
C ALA A 489 2.54 -19.18 18.83
N ILE A 490 2.27 -17.96 19.31
CA ILE A 490 3.29 -16.96 19.63
C ILE A 490 4.24 -17.47 20.72
N PHE A 491 3.69 -18.09 21.77
CA PHE A 491 4.48 -18.64 22.88
C PHE A 491 5.44 -19.73 22.39
N LYS A 492 4.96 -20.64 21.53
CA LYS A 492 5.79 -21.72 20.94
C LYS A 492 6.96 -21.21 20.12
N THR A 493 6.87 -20.02 19.53
CA THR A 493 7.97 -19.39 18.76
C THR A 493 8.82 -18.44 19.59
N GLY A 494 8.55 -18.29 20.89
CA GLY A 494 9.28 -17.40 21.80
C GLY A 494 8.92 -15.92 21.65
N GLY A 495 7.79 -15.60 21.02
CA GLY A 495 7.33 -14.22 20.82
C GLY A 495 6.63 -13.61 22.04
N LYS A 496 6.45 -12.28 22.02
CA LYS A 496 5.68 -11.55 23.04
C LYS A 496 4.19 -11.78 22.83
N LEU A 497 3.50 -12.30 23.85
CA LEU A 497 2.05 -12.49 23.84
C LEU A 497 1.32 -11.19 23.50
N SER A 498 0.24 -11.31 22.73
CA SER A 498 -0.55 -10.19 22.28
C SER A 498 -1.85 -10.08 23.07
N ASP A 499 -2.17 -8.87 23.50
CA ASP A 499 -3.46 -8.58 24.10
C ASP A 499 -4.53 -8.40 23.01
N ILE A 500 -5.77 -8.84 23.27
CA ILE A 500 -6.88 -8.75 22.32
C ILE A 500 -7.21 -7.29 21.91
N SER A 501 -6.83 -6.30 22.72
CA SER A 501 -7.02 -4.87 22.43
C SER A 501 -6.25 -4.39 21.19
N VAL A 502 -5.17 -5.07 20.77
CA VAL A 502 -4.41 -4.67 19.56
C VAL A 502 -5.26 -4.77 18.29
N PHE A 503 -6.31 -5.59 18.29
CA PHE A 503 -7.25 -5.74 17.17
C PHE A 503 -8.25 -4.60 17.06
N ARG A 504 -8.33 -3.77 18.10
CA ARG A 504 -9.18 -2.58 18.18
C ARG A 504 -10.66 -2.86 17.89
N SER A 505 -11.16 -4.00 18.38
CA SER A 505 -12.56 -4.38 18.31
C SER A 505 -13.42 -3.48 19.18
N ASN A 506 -14.68 -3.31 18.77
CA ASN A 506 -15.68 -2.54 19.48
C ASN A 506 -16.45 -3.42 20.46
N ILE A 507 -16.73 -4.67 20.08
CA ILE A 507 -17.47 -5.64 20.90
C ILE A 507 -16.63 -6.92 20.96
N ILE A 508 -16.38 -7.41 22.16
CA ILE A 508 -15.78 -8.71 22.40
C ILE A 508 -16.85 -9.63 22.96
N VAL A 509 -17.13 -10.72 22.25
CA VAL A 509 -18.11 -11.73 22.63
C VAL A 509 -17.38 -12.90 23.26
N ASP A 510 -17.85 -13.41 24.39
CA ASP A 510 -17.40 -14.70 24.93
C ASP A 510 -18.15 -15.81 24.21
N GLY A 511 -17.61 -16.21 23.06
CA GLY A 511 -18.21 -17.21 22.18
C GLY A 511 -17.89 -18.65 22.61
N PRO A 512 -18.46 -19.65 21.94
CA PRO A 512 -18.30 -21.05 22.34
C PRO A 512 -16.88 -21.57 22.07
N GLN A 513 -16.31 -21.32 20.89
CA GLN A 513 -15.01 -21.87 20.46
C GLN A 513 -14.13 -20.80 19.79
N PRO A 514 -12.79 -20.94 19.78
CA PRO A 514 -11.92 -20.05 19.02
C PRO A 514 -12.28 -20.02 17.52
N PHE A 515 -12.21 -18.83 16.92
CA PHE A 515 -12.51 -18.53 15.51
C PHE A 515 -13.94 -18.79 15.05
N ASP A 516 -14.84 -19.17 15.97
CA ASP A 516 -16.24 -19.44 15.63
C ASP A 516 -16.95 -18.23 14.99
N GLU A 517 -16.47 -17.02 15.26
CA GLU A 517 -16.97 -15.79 14.67
C GLU A 517 -16.93 -15.75 13.15
N ASP A 518 -16.07 -16.53 12.50
CA ASP A 518 -16.04 -16.62 11.03
C ASP A 518 -17.33 -17.15 10.41
N ARG A 519 -18.13 -17.87 11.20
CA ARG A 519 -19.38 -18.49 10.76
C ARG A 519 -20.61 -17.78 11.31
N TRP A 520 -20.45 -16.76 12.15
CA TRP A 520 -21.59 -16.03 12.70
C TRP A 520 -22.25 -15.20 11.61
N ARG A 521 -23.56 -15.36 11.47
CA ARG A 521 -24.40 -14.56 10.58
C ARG A 521 -25.01 -13.39 11.35
N GLU A 522 -25.63 -13.67 12.50
CA GLU A 522 -26.23 -12.67 13.37
C GLU A 522 -26.00 -13.00 14.85
N LEU A 523 -25.94 -11.95 15.67
CA LEU A 523 -25.97 -12.03 17.12
C LEU A 523 -27.25 -11.33 17.61
N LYS A 524 -28.25 -12.10 18.02
CA LYS A 524 -29.55 -11.59 18.48
C LYS A 524 -29.50 -11.40 19.99
N PHE A 525 -29.92 -10.22 20.46
CA PHE A 525 -30.03 -9.99 21.90
C PHE A 525 -31.22 -10.76 22.46
N ARG A 526 -31.06 -11.56 23.52
CA ARG A 526 -32.17 -12.36 24.06
C ARG A 526 -33.35 -11.55 24.56
N ASN A 527 -33.05 -10.35 25.08
CA ASN A 527 -34.03 -9.49 25.75
C ASN A 527 -34.57 -8.37 24.85
N SER A 528 -34.25 -8.37 23.54
CA SER A 528 -34.73 -7.36 22.60
C SER A 528 -34.82 -7.91 21.18
N SER A 529 -35.60 -7.30 20.30
CA SER A 529 -35.60 -7.69 18.90
C SER A 529 -34.41 -7.13 18.09
N SER A 530 -33.53 -6.36 18.72
CA SER A 530 -32.32 -5.84 18.09
C SER A 530 -31.30 -6.96 17.81
N THR A 531 -30.50 -6.75 16.76
CA THR A 531 -29.54 -7.74 16.26
C THR A 531 -28.25 -7.06 15.81
N ILE A 532 -27.10 -7.69 16.04
CA ILE A 532 -25.83 -7.34 15.39
C ILE A 532 -25.65 -8.30 14.21
N GLN A 533 -25.73 -7.76 13.00
CA GLN A 533 -25.52 -8.52 11.76
C GLN A 533 -24.04 -8.49 11.39
N LEU A 534 -23.45 -9.66 11.12
CA LEU A 534 -22.07 -9.79 10.65
C LEU A 534 -22.03 -9.63 9.12
N LEU A 535 -21.06 -8.85 8.65
CA LEU A 535 -20.92 -8.42 7.26
C LEU A 535 -19.77 -9.13 6.54
N GLY A 536 -18.81 -9.68 7.29
CA GLY A 536 -17.68 -10.42 6.75
C GLY A 536 -16.36 -10.18 7.49
N PRO A 537 -15.32 -10.95 7.14
CA PRO A 537 -14.07 -11.01 7.90
C PRO A 537 -13.26 -9.73 7.76
N CYS A 538 -12.68 -9.27 8.86
CA CYS A 538 -11.88 -8.05 8.88
C CYS A 538 -10.42 -8.32 8.56
N ARG A 539 -9.95 -7.73 7.46
CA ARG A 539 -8.55 -7.80 7.04
C ARG A 539 -7.68 -7.03 8.03
N ARG A 540 -6.64 -7.70 8.51
CA ARG A 540 -5.68 -7.11 9.43
C ARG A 540 -4.54 -6.44 8.71
N CYS A 541 -4.01 -5.38 9.32
CA CYS A 541 -2.86 -4.65 8.84
C CYS A 541 -1.88 -4.42 9.99
N HIS A 542 -0.68 -3.92 9.70
CA HIS A 542 0.39 -3.70 10.70
C HIS A 542 0.02 -2.73 11.84
N MET A 543 -1.19 -2.16 11.85
CA MET A 543 -1.66 -1.41 13.02
C MET A 543 -1.69 -2.29 14.28
N ILE A 544 -1.94 -3.59 14.14
CA ILE A 544 -2.00 -4.52 15.27
C ILE A 544 -0.62 -4.83 15.87
N CYS A 545 0.46 -4.43 15.18
CA CYS A 545 1.86 -4.59 15.60
C CYS A 545 2.30 -3.51 16.59
N ILE A 546 1.40 -2.65 17.06
CA ILE A 546 1.74 -1.54 17.96
C ILE A 546 1.16 -1.84 19.32
N ASP A 547 2.04 -1.95 20.31
CA ASP A 547 1.67 -2.19 21.69
C ASP A 547 0.85 -1.00 22.21
N GLN A 548 -0.37 -1.28 22.68
CA GLN A 548 -1.31 -0.24 23.10
C GLN A 548 -0.95 0.41 24.43
N THR A 549 0.11 -0.04 25.11
CA THR A 549 0.58 0.45 26.41
C THR A 549 1.96 1.10 26.32
N THR A 550 2.86 0.56 25.49
CA THR A 550 4.23 1.08 25.37
C THR A 550 4.47 1.87 24.10
N SER A 551 3.58 1.80 23.10
CA SER A 551 3.76 2.30 21.73
C SER A 551 4.89 1.66 20.93
N GLU A 552 5.53 0.63 21.47
CA GLU A 552 6.59 -0.11 20.77
C GLU A 552 6.01 -0.95 19.63
N ARG A 553 6.80 -1.11 18.57
CA ARG A 553 6.45 -1.98 17.45
C ARG A 553 6.91 -3.40 17.76
N SER A 554 6.01 -4.36 17.58
CA SER A 554 6.28 -5.79 17.66
C SER A 554 5.77 -6.48 16.40
N PRO A 555 6.50 -7.44 15.83
CA PRO A 555 6.00 -8.21 14.69
C PRO A 555 4.74 -9.02 15.02
N GLU A 556 4.53 -9.35 16.29
CA GLU A 556 3.34 -10.06 16.78
C GLU A 556 2.19 -9.09 17.09
N PRO A 557 0.91 -9.52 16.88
CA PRO A 557 0.48 -10.86 16.47
C PRO A 557 0.39 -11.06 14.95
N PHE A 558 0.84 -10.09 14.14
CA PHE A 558 0.64 -10.15 12.68
C PHE A 558 1.40 -11.30 12.02
N VAL A 559 2.63 -11.60 12.47
CA VAL A 559 3.42 -12.75 11.99
C VAL A 559 2.72 -14.07 12.27
N THR A 560 2.21 -14.26 13.48
CA THR A 560 1.50 -15.51 13.81
C THR A 560 0.18 -15.60 13.05
N LEU A 561 -0.56 -14.50 12.94
CA LEU A 561 -1.79 -14.46 12.16
C LEU A 561 -1.55 -14.73 10.68
N SER A 562 -0.43 -14.28 10.09
CA SER A 562 -0.15 -14.57 8.68
C SER A 562 0.12 -16.05 8.43
N LYS A 563 0.59 -16.79 9.45
CA LYS A 563 0.78 -18.25 9.37
C LYS A 563 -0.53 -19.02 9.59
N LEU A 564 -1.37 -18.56 10.52
CA LEU A 564 -2.58 -19.29 10.94
C LEU A 564 -3.85 -18.90 10.18
N ARG A 565 -3.93 -17.67 9.69
CA ARG A 565 -5.19 -17.01 9.33
C ARG A 565 -5.11 -16.25 7.99
N THR A 566 -4.24 -16.72 7.10
CA THR A 566 -4.14 -16.18 5.74
C THR A 566 -5.07 -16.95 4.80
N VAL A 567 -6.03 -16.24 4.21
CA VAL A 567 -6.92 -16.75 3.17
C VAL A 567 -6.74 -15.89 1.94
N ASN A 568 -6.44 -16.50 0.78
CA ASN A 568 -6.21 -15.77 -0.48
C ASN A 568 -5.20 -14.61 -0.35
N GLY A 569 -4.10 -14.84 0.39
CA GLY A 569 -3.04 -13.84 0.63
C GLY A 569 -3.35 -12.81 1.74
N LYS A 570 -4.61 -12.71 2.17
CA LYS A 570 -5.04 -11.72 3.15
C LYS A 570 -5.13 -12.34 4.54
N VAL A 571 -4.57 -11.62 5.52
CA VAL A 571 -4.60 -12.01 6.94
C VAL A 571 -5.90 -11.51 7.57
N TYR A 572 -6.69 -12.42 8.18
CA TYR A 572 -8.00 -12.10 8.74
C TYR A 572 -8.10 -12.40 10.24
N PHE A 573 -8.81 -11.55 10.97
CA PHE A 573 -9.17 -11.77 12.37
C PHE A 573 -10.38 -10.90 12.72
N GLY A 574 -11.38 -11.42 13.42
CA GLY A 574 -12.61 -10.69 13.75
C GLY A 574 -13.52 -10.38 12.55
N GLN A 575 -14.74 -9.93 12.85
CA GLN A 575 -15.81 -9.74 11.87
C GLN A 575 -16.32 -8.29 11.86
N HIS A 576 -16.44 -7.73 10.67
CA HIS A 576 -17.18 -6.48 10.47
C HIS A 576 -18.65 -6.71 10.75
N ALA A 577 -19.30 -5.75 11.41
CA ALA A 577 -20.70 -5.85 11.78
C ALA A 577 -21.44 -4.52 11.66
N THR A 578 -22.76 -4.60 11.58
CA THR A 578 -23.70 -3.48 11.75
C THR A 578 -24.77 -3.84 12.76
N PHE A 579 -25.45 -2.83 13.29
CA PHE A 579 -26.54 -2.98 14.22
C PHE A 579 -27.86 -2.75 13.51
N ILE A 580 -28.83 -3.62 13.74
CA ILE A 580 -30.18 -3.55 13.20
C ILE A 580 -31.14 -3.50 14.39
N SER A 581 -32.06 -2.55 14.37
CA SER A 581 -33.09 -2.39 15.39
C SER A 581 -34.47 -2.32 14.71
N ASP A 582 -35.50 -2.82 15.38
CA ASP A 582 -36.89 -2.66 14.91
C ASP A 582 -37.47 -1.27 15.23
N SER A 583 -36.72 -0.42 15.95
CA SER A 583 -37.14 0.95 16.24
C SER A 583 -37.01 1.86 15.02
N ASP A 584 -37.97 2.79 14.86
CA ASP A 584 -37.99 3.77 13.75
C ASP A 584 -36.69 4.59 13.64
N ASN A 585 -35.99 4.81 14.77
CA ASN A 585 -34.73 5.55 14.81
C ASN A 585 -33.47 4.69 14.63
N GLN A 586 -33.61 3.37 14.45
CA GLN A 586 -32.48 2.45 14.26
C GLN A 586 -31.39 2.57 15.35
N THR A 587 -31.82 2.71 16.62
CA THR A 587 -30.94 2.82 17.79
C THR A 587 -31.26 1.76 18.85
N GLY A 588 -30.29 1.50 19.73
CA GLY A 588 -30.44 0.60 20.87
C GLY A 588 -29.49 0.95 22.01
N LEU A 589 -29.66 0.26 23.13
CA LEU A 589 -28.73 0.29 24.26
C LEU A 589 -28.15 -1.10 24.43
N ILE A 590 -26.83 -1.18 24.58
CA ILE A 590 -26.11 -2.43 24.83
C ILE A 590 -25.26 -2.30 26.08
N GLN A 591 -25.03 -3.40 26.76
CA GLN A 591 -24.27 -3.45 28.00
C GLN A 591 -23.38 -4.71 28.04
N VAL A 592 -22.26 -4.61 28.76
CA VAL A 592 -21.44 -5.80 29.06
C VAL A 592 -22.27 -6.75 29.91
N GLY A 593 -22.27 -8.03 29.53
CA GLY A 593 -23.09 -9.06 30.16
C GLY A 593 -24.37 -9.38 29.38
N ASP A 594 -24.75 -8.57 28.38
CA ASP A 594 -25.89 -8.89 27.52
C ASP A 594 -25.73 -10.26 26.88
N GLU A 595 -26.75 -11.09 27.00
CA GLU A 595 -26.80 -12.43 26.42
C GLU A 595 -27.25 -12.39 24.96
N LEU A 596 -26.55 -13.17 24.14
CA LEU A 596 -26.70 -13.23 22.70
C LEU A 596 -27.02 -14.65 22.26
N ASP A 597 -27.94 -14.80 21.31
CA ASP A 597 -28.12 -16.01 20.54
C ASP A 597 -27.42 -15.86 19.18
N ILE A 598 -26.56 -16.83 18.86
CA ILE A 598 -25.79 -16.84 17.62
C ILE A 598 -26.61 -17.56 16.55
N SER A 599 -26.79 -16.93 15.40
CA SER A 599 -27.15 -17.62 14.15
C SER A 599 -25.92 -17.83 13.29
N TYR A 600 -25.85 -18.98 12.63
CA TYR A 600 -24.72 -19.37 11.79
C TYR A 600 -25.06 -19.22 10.31
N ILE A 601 -24.03 -19.07 9.47
CA ILE A 601 -24.16 -19.14 8.02
C ILE A 601 -24.38 -20.62 7.65
N ASP A 602 -25.45 -20.93 6.91
CA ASP A 602 -25.71 -22.28 6.43
C ASP A 602 -24.63 -22.67 5.40
N LEU A 603 -23.89 -23.75 5.67
CA LEU A 603 -22.79 -24.22 4.82
C LEU A 603 -23.26 -25.01 3.58
N ASP A 604 -24.58 -25.18 3.39
CA ASP A 604 -25.17 -26.02 2.34
C ASP A 604 -25.62 -25.26 1.08
N SER A 605 -25.31 -23.97 0.95
CA SER A 605 -25.52 -23.23 -0.30
C SER A 605 -24.20 -22.73 -0.87
N SER A 606 -23.37 -23.64 -1.36
CA SER A 606 -22.44 -23.29 -2.42
C SER A 606 -23.26 -22.94 -3.66
N ASP A 607 -23.06 -21.74 -4.20
CA ASP A 607 -23.59 -21.28 -5.48
C ASP A 607 -23.37 -22.34 -6.60
N THR A 608 -24.37 -23.19 -6.81
CA THR A 608 -24.62 -23.82 -8.10
C THR A 608 -25.64 -22.96 -8.83
N ASP A 609 -25.18 -21.82 -9.34
CA ASP A 609 -25.93 -21.06 -10.35
C ASP A 609 -25.18 -21.15 -11.68
N SER A 610 -25.39 -22.26 -12.38
CA SER A 610 -25.30 -22.39 -13.84
C SER A 610 -25.99 -23.67 -14.27
N GLY A 611 -27.31 -23.74 -14.03
CA GLY A 611 -28.19 -24.75 -14.59
C GLY A 611 -28.88 -24.23 -15.84
N GLU A 612 -28.16 -23.97 -16.93
CA GLU A 612 -28.79 -23.88 -18.24
C GLU A 612 -28.87 -25.28 -18.85
N SER A 613 -30.08 -25.82 -18.79
CA SER A 613 -30.53 -27.02 -19.46
C SER A 613 -30.26 -26.94 -20.96
N CYS A 614 -29.49 -27.88 -21.50
CA CYS A 614 -29.49 -28.21 -22.91
C CYS A 614 -30.89 -28.68 -23.33
N SER A 615 -31.65 -27.83 -24.01
CA SER A 615 -32.78 -28.25 -24.84
C SER A 615 -32.51 -27.89 -26.30
N SER A 616 -32.33 -28.95 -27.09
CA SER A 616 -32.32 -28.97 -28.54
C SER A 616 -33.55 -28.26 -29.14
N GLY A 617 -33.31 -27.30 -30.03
CA GLY A 617 -34.34 -26.65 -30.84
C GLY A 617 -33.74 -26.08 -32.11
N ASN A 618 -33.89 -26.83 -33.21
CA ASN A 618 -33.63 -26.38 -34.57
C ASN A 618 -34.51 -25.17 -34.92
N THR A 619 -33.90 -24.08 -35.40
CA THR A 619 -34.48 -23.25 -36.46
C THR A 619 -33.39 -22.43 -37.14
N ALA A 620 -33.15 -22.73 -38.41
CA ALA A 620 -32.47 -21.85 -39.35
C ALA A 620 -33.31 -20.59 -39.58
N ILE A 621 -32.67 -19.45 -39.90
CA ILE A 621 -33.12 -18.46 -40.89
C ILE A 621 -31.98 -17.42 -41.12
N THR A 622 -31.48 -17.49 -42.36
CA THR A 622 -30.94 -16.48 -43.30
C THR A 622 -30.01 -15.34 -42.86
N ALA A 623 -28.91 -15.30 -43.61
CA ALA A 623 -28.06 -14.15 -43.87
C ALA A 623 -28.83 -12.99 -44.51
N ASP A 624 -28.43 -11.75 -44.17
CA ASP A 624 -28.47 -10.62 -45.08
C ASP A 624 -27.19 -9.78 -44.94
N THR A 625 -26.50 -9.67 -46.06
CA THR A 625 -25.44 -8.73 -46.42
C THR A 625 -25.97 -7.30 -46.55
N VAL A 626 -25.13 -6.28 -46.30
CA VAL A 626 -24.87 -5.08 -47.16
C VAL A 626 -24.10 -4.01 -46.34
N VAL A 627 -22.81 -3.82 -46.63
CA VAL A 627 -22.16 -2.67 -47.31
C VAL A 627 -21.77 -1.50 -46.39
N ASP A 628 -20.45 -1.42 -46.18
CA ASP A 628 -19.53 -0.29 -46.44
C ASP A 628 -19.94 1.16 -46.09
N THR A 629 -19.11 1.82 -45.29
CA THR A 629 -18.59 3.18 -45.58
C THR A 629 -17.42 3.50 -44.65
N ALA A 630 -16.26 3.72 -45.25
CA ALA A 630 -15.09 4.33 -44.63
C ALA A 630 -15.19 5.87 -44.71
N GLU A 631 -14.77 6.59 -43.65
CA GLU A 631 -13.76 7.66 -43.68
C GLU A 631 -13.56 8.32 -42.28
N PRO A 632 -12.43 9.02 -42.04
CA PRO A 632 -11.75 9.05 -40.76
C PRO A 632 -11.93 10.36 -39.97
N ALA A 633 -11.70 10.31 -38.65
CA ALA A 633 -11.53 11.52 -37.84
C ALA A 633 -10.35 11.38 -36.87
N ALA A 634 -9.46 12.35 -37.01
CA ALA A 634 -8.18 12.51 -36.36
C ALA A 634 -8.31 12.94 -34.87
N GLU A 635 -7.38 12.41 -34.06
CA GLU A 635 -6.44 13.18 -33.25
C GLU A 635 -7.00 14.09 -32.11
N GLN A 636 -6.92 13.58 -30.87
CA GLN A 636 -6.58 14.39 -29.68
C GLN A 636 -6.14 13.49 -28.51
N GLU A 637 -4.87 13.09 -28.50
CA GLU A 637 -4.24 12.39 -27.38
C GLU A 637 -3.33 13.36 -26.62
N ARG A 638 -3.84 13.98 -25.55
CA ARG A 638 -3.03 14.71 -24.56
C ARG A 638 -2.67 13.77 -23.41
N ALA A 639 -1.55 13.07 -23.52
CA ALA A 639 -0.94 12.35 -22.41
C ALA A 639 -0.25 13.33 -21.45
N GLN A 640 -0.89 13.62 -20.32
CA GLN A 640 -0.23 14.27 -19.16
C GLN A 640 0.62 13.23 -18.44
N THR A 641 1.93 13.30 -18.63
CA THR A 641 2.92 12.58 -17.82
C THR A 641 3.22 13.42 -16.57
N SER A 642 2.57 13.09 -15.46
CA SER A 642 2.95 13.59 -14.13
C SER A 642 3.86 12.57 -13.46
N CYS A 643 5.16 12.86 -13.47
CA CYS A 643 6.17 12.10 -12.75
C CYS A 643 6.18 12.60 -11.30
N ILE A 644 5.56 11.85 -10.38
CA ILE A 644 5.63 12.11 -8.94
C ILE A 644 6.88 11.37 -8.41
N LEU A 645 7.89 12.17 -8.06
CA LEU A 645 9.04 11.77 -7.27
C LEU A 645 8.58 11.33 -5.86
N GLN A 646 9.03 10.15 -5.43
CA GLN A 646 9.03 9.68 -4.05
C GLN A 646 10.43 9.23 -3.68
#